data_AF-A0A950CM42-F1
#
_entry.id   AF-A0A950CM42-F1
#
_cell.length_a   1.000
_cell.length_b   1.000
_cell.length_c   1.000
_cell.angle_alpha   90.00
_cell.angle_beta   90.00
_cell.angle_gamma   90.00
#
_symmetry.space_group_name_H-M   'P 1'
#
loop_
_entity.id
_entity.type
_entity.pdbx_description
1 polymer ?
#
loop_
_entity_poly.entity_id
_entity_poly.type
_entity_poly.pdbx_seq_one_letter_code
_entity_poly.pdbx_strand_id
1 'polypeptide(L)'
;MDRRGATLQSACAFSIYLAISLLFFSPPLLGHFAHRYIGGRADPLIQMWALAWWPHALASGVHPIITQAVWAPAGYNLAWTTSIPGPSLLLYPITRLFGPLVSYNLLCLLYPPLAAFSAFALCRYLTGQFWPAIVGGYVFGFSQYMLAHVFGHLFLLFIFPIPLAIYVVLLRLSRRITRIVFVALLVTLLLCEFFSSIELFATTAVFGAAALALSWLIWRAASAADIRDVAIEIGCAYLVTVVLAAPYLYYVLGLGVPAPINPSAIYSNDLLAFAVPTPVLYAGRAFSEVVSHFRSGGVETAGYLGPGCWIILVLYIESRWPTKPGKFLIISLMFIGLMSLGPVVHIDGIDRVPGPWLVLSKLPLIDQALPSRFGMYFFLVAAVITSLYLTQSSISWWSKLLLSSICLLSLAPNLALFRSGVTHLRIPPFFRSGEYKRYLARNDNVLVLPFVEQEDGLLWQVQTDFYFRLAAARLTLPPAEASGWPVLSTLYTGDEILDFTEQFQAFLSAHGVKAVIVDPQAGGPWQRLLSEAGLVPLKTGGLLFYQVPPPLVAQFRGATAREMAEKEARVSFAALLNAARRYLAAGFPLPMLSLWQAQRLKLLTLPAETPASFPADPHWWRNLWLGPRDESMVGIGITGDYGSLQPLVDDYGADATDIYFPYPKKLAKGLKSGNGQLLLTFTPEGLRRAANKTIGTDTGPG
;
A
#
# COMPACT_ATOMS: atom_id res chain seq x y z
N MET A 1 36.38 24.42 16.59
CA MET A 1 35.87 23.28 17.38
C MET A 1 36.81 22.12 17.18
N ASP A 2 37.40 21.61 18.27
CA ASP A 2 38.24 20.41 18.20
C ASP A 2 37.41 19.19 17.73
N ARG A 3 38.00 18.27 16.95
CA ARG A 3 37.32 17.10 16.35
C ARG A 3 36.62 16.25 17.41
N ARG A 4 37.19 16.17 18.61
CA ARG A 4 36.61 15.47 19.78
C ARG A 4 35.29 16.10 20.23
N GLY A 5 35.21 17.42 20.30
CA GLY A 5 33.99 18.14 20.70
C GLY A 5 32.85 17.97 19.69
N ALA A 6 33.15 17.97 18.39
CA ALA A 6 32.15 17.73 17.35
C ALA A 6 31.60 16.28 17.37
N THR A 7 32.47 15.31 17.66
CA THR A 7 32.09 13.90 17.80
C THR A 7 31.17 13.69 18.99
N LEU A 8 31.50 14.29 20.14
CA LEU A 8 30.67 14.21 21.36
C LEU A 8 29.28 14.84 21.15
N GLN A 9 29.21 16.01 20.50
CA GLN A 9 27.93 16.64 20.17
C GLN A 9 27.08 15.76 19.24
N SER A 10 27.68 15.13 18.25
CA SER A 10 26.96 14.25 17.32
C SER A 10 26.41 13.01 18.04
N ALA A 11 27.21 12.38 18.90
CA ALA A 11 26.79 11.26 19.74
C ALA A 11 25.66 11.66 20.70
N CYS A 12 25.76 12.85 21.31
CA CYS A 12 24.72 13.41 22.18
C CYS A 12 23.41 13.62 21.41
N ALA A 13 23.45 14.24 20.24
CA ALA A 13 22.28 14.47 19.40
C ALA A 13 21.56 13.17 19.03
N PHE A 14 22.31 12.18 18.53
CA PHE A 14 21.75 10.87 18.20
C PHE A 14 21.15 10.18 19.44
N SER A 15 21.83 10.25 20.59
CA SER A 15 21.35 9.66 21.84
C SER A 15 20.04 10.29 22.32
N ILE A 16 19.88 11.61 22.17
CA ILE A 16 18.62 12.31 22.49
C ILE A 16 17.49 11.78 21.61
N TYR A 17 17.69 11.72 20.30
CA TYR A 17 16.65 11.21 19.40
C TYR A 17 16.34 9.73 19.64
N LEU A 18 17.35 8.92 19.90
CA LEU A 18 17.15 7.50 20.22
C LEU A 18 16.35 7.35 21.52
N ALA A 19 16.65 8.14 22.55
CA ALA A 19 15.88 8.14 23.80
C ALA A 19 14.41 8.54 23.57
N ILE A 20 14.16 9.54 22.72
CA ILE A 20 12.79 9.95 22.33
C ILE A 20 12.08 8.80 21.59
N SER A 21 12.74 8.18 20.62
CA SER A 21 12.20 7.03 19.87
C SER A 21 11.84 5.86 20.79
N LEU A 22 12.77 5.51 21.70
CA LEU A 22 12.54 4.48 22.71
C LEU A 22 11.37 4.85 23.63
N LEU A 23 11.27 6.10 24.09
CA LEU A 23 10.16 6.56 24.92
C LEU A 23 8.81 6.43 24.22
N PHE A 24 8.76 6.73 22.92
CA PHE A 24 7.51 6.71 22.16
C PHE A 24 7.07 5.30 21.78
N PHE A 25 8.00 4.46 21.33
CA PHE A 25 7.66 3.23 20.62
C PHE A 25 8.03 1.94 21.36
N SER A 26 8.99 1.96 22.29
CA SER A 26 9.41 0.76 23.01
C SER A 26 8.45 0.29 24.12
N PRO A 27 7.66 1.14 24.84
CA PRO A 27 6.86 0.68 25.96
C PRO A 27 5.94 -0.53 25.68
N PRO A 28 5.20 -0.61 24.55
CA PRO A 28 4.35 -1.77 24.27
C PRO A 28 5.12 -3.03 23.87
N LEU A 29 6.43 -2.91 23.58
CA LEU A 29 7.32 -4.00 23.16
C LEU A 29 8.19 -4.56 24.30
N LEU A 30 8.29 -3.87 25.45
CA LEU A 30 9.08 -4.31 26.60
C LEU A 30 8.64 -5.71 27.06
N GLY A 31 9.60 -6.64 27.16
CA GLY A 31 9.33 -8.04 27.52
C GLY A 31 8.70 -8.89 26.40
N HIS A 32 8.35 -8.30 25.26
CA HIS A 32 7.63 -8.98 24.17
C HIS A 32 8.21 -8.69 22.79
N PHE A 33 9.47 -8.24 22.71
CA PHE A 33 10.11 -7.76 21.47
C PHE A 33 10.18 -8.80 20.34
N ALA A 34 10.12 -10.09 20.68
CA ALA A 34 10.12 -11.22 19.73
C ALA A 34 8.71 -11.76 19.39
N HIS A 35 7.65 -11.21 20.01
CA HIS A 35 6.28 -11.71 19.90
C HIS A 35 5.25 -10.63 19.60
N ARG A 36 5.61 -9.35 19.75
CA ARG A 36 4.78 -8.19 19.39
C ARG A 36 5.51 -7.31 18.41
N TYR A 37 4.80 -6.73 17.45
CA TYR A 37 5.37 -5.77 16.51
C TYR A 37 4.51 -4.51 16.38
N ILE A 38 5.13 -3.40 15.98
CA ILE A 38 4.44 -2.12 15.77
C ILE A 38 3.64 -2.17 14.47
N GLY A 39 2.35 -1.83 14.54
CA GLY A 39 1.45 -1.82 13.39
C GLY A 39 0.40 -2.93 13.40
N GLY A 40 -0.45 -2.92 12.38
CA GLY A 40 -1.57 -3.85 12.19
C GLY A 40 -1.21 -5.12 11.39
N ARG A 41 -2.21 -5.97 11.16
CA ARG A 41 -2.13 -7.12 10.26
C ARG A 41 -2.41 -6.63 8.82
N ALA A 42 -1.35 -6.47 8.03
CA ALA A 42 -1.32 -6.14 6.59
C ALA A 42 0.15 -5.89 6.20
N ASP A 43 0.49 -4.68 5.73
CA ASP A 43 1.80 -4.27 5.22
C ASP A 43 3.04 -4.58 6.09
N PRO A 44 2.98 -4.61 7.43
CA PRO A 44 4.11 -5.08 8.24
C PRO A 44 4.54 -6.51 7.90
N LEU A 45 3.61 -7.39 7.55
CA LEU A 45 3.85 -8.83 7.32
C LEU A 45 4.68 -9.06 6.06
N ILE A 46 4.38 -8.35 4.96
CA ILE A 46 5.21 -8.43 3.75
C ILE A 46 6.62 -7.88 3.97
N GLN A 47 6.79 -6.83 4.76
CA GLN A 47 8.13 -6.29 5.06
C GLN A 47 8.92 -7.22 5.98
N MET A 48 8.29 -7.83 6.98
CA MET A 48 8.91 -8.89 7.79
C MET A 48 9.28 -10.11 6.95
N TRP A 49 8.40 -10.53 6.03
CA TRP A 49 8.69 -11.60 5.09
C TRP A 49 9.90 -11.26 4.20
N ALA A 50 9.96 -10.04 3.68
CA ALA A 50 11.03 -9.55 2.83
C ALA A 50 12.39 -9.49 3.54
N LEU A 51 12.41 -9.16 4.85
CA LEU A 51 13.63 -9.21 5.68
C LEU A 51 14.25 -10.61 5.75
N ALA A 52 13.44 -11.67 5.64
CA ALA A 52 13.93 -13.04 5.60
C ALA A 52 14.17 -13.54 4.17
N TRP A 53 13.35 -13.11 3.21
CA TRP A 53 13.36 -13.61 1.84
C TRP A 53 14.66 -13.34 1.09
N TRP A 54 15.16 -12.10 1.07
CA TRP A 54 16.33 -11.77 0.24
C TRP A 54 17.58 -12.57 0.63
N PRO A 55 17.98 -12.64 1.90
CA PRO A 55 19.09 -13.49 2.30
C PRO A 55 18.83 -14.97 2.02
N HIS A 56 17.61 -15.47 2.25
CA HIS A 56 17.25 -16.86 1.95
C HIS A 56 17.39 -17.16 0.46
N ALA A 57 16.91 -16.27 -0.40
CA ALA A 57 16.92 -16.44 -1.84
C ALA A 57 18.35 -16.50 -2.39
N LEU A 58 19.19 -15.55 -1.98
CA LEU A 58 20.61 -15.52 -2.36
C LEU A 58 21.37 -16.73 -1.82
N ALA A 59 21.16 -17.11 -0.55
CA ALA A 59 21.84 -18.25 0.06
C ALA A 59 21.43 -19.59 -0.57
N SER A 60 20.18 -19.71 -1.01
CA SER A 60 19.63 -20.93 -1.62
C SER A 60 19.80 -20.97 -3.14
N GLY A 61 20.40 -19.94 -3.74
CA GLY A 61 20.58 -19.85 -5.20
C GLY A 61 19.28 -19.75 -5.99
N VAL A 62 18.18 -19.31 -5.36
CA VAL A 62 16.90 -19.07 -6.02
C VAL A 62 16.78 -17.61 -6.43
N HIS A 63 15.99 -17.35 -7.46
CA HIS A 63 15.85 -16.02 -8.00
C HIS A 63 15.15 -15.07 -7.00
N PRO A 64 15.76 -13.95 -6.59
CA PRO A 64 15.24 -13.16 -5.46
C PRO A 64 14.12 -12.19 -5.84
N ILE A 65 13.96 -11.86 -7.13
CA ILE A 65 12.91 -10.91 -7.59
C ILE A 65 11.66 -11.67 -8.07
N ILE A 66 11.82 -12.55 -9.05
CA ILE A 66 10.79 -13.51 -9.47
C ILE A 66 10.82 -14.73 -8.56
N THR A 67 9.77 -14.93 -7.77
CA THR A 67 9.70 -15.99 -6.75
C THR A 67 8.47 -16.87 -6.89
N GLN A 68 8.60 -18.17 -6.61
CA GLN A 68 7.47 -19.09 -6.43
C GLN A 68 7.15 -19.33 -4.94
N ALA A 69 7.78 -18.59 -4.02
CA ALA A 69 7.43 -18.70 -2.60
C ALA A 69 5.98 -18.23 -2.33
N VAL A 70 5.50 -17.29 -3.14
CA VAL A 70 4.14 -16.75 -3.10
C VAL A 70 3.54 -16.81 -4.51
N TRP A 71 2.22 -16.99 -4.58
CA TRP A 71 1.48 -17.18 -5.83
C TRP A 71 1.95 -18.39 -6.67
N ALA A 72 2.38 -19.47 -6.02
CA ALA A 72 2.77 -20.69 -6.73
C ALA A 72 1.56 -21.35 -7.45
N PRO A 73 1.77 -21.96 -8.63
CA PRO A 73 3.05 -22.20 -9.31
C PRO A 73 3.51 -21.05 -10.23
N ALA A 74 2.64 -20.10 -10.58
CA ALA A 74 2.96 -18.98 -11.48
C ALA A 74 4.11 -18.12 -10.92
N GLY A 75 4.11 -17.92 -9.61
CA GLY A 75 5.04 -17.08 -8.90
C GLY A 75 4.64 -15.61 -8.93
N TYR A 76 5.57 -14.76 -8.50
CA TYR A 76 5.32 -13.35 -8.30
C TYR A 76 6.57 -12.51 -8.58
N ASN A 77 6.38 -11.32 -9.14
CA ASN A 77 7.43 -10.32 -9.35
C ASN A 77 7.49 -9.33 -8.17
N LEU A 78 8.48 -9.49 -7.30
CA LEU A 78 8.67 -8.63 -6.14
C LEU A 78 9.21 -7.23 -6.47
N ALA A 79 9.52 -6.94 -7.74
CA ALA A 79 10.04 -5.63 -8.15
C ALA A 79 9.05 -4.49 -7.88
N TRP A 80 7.75 -4.79 -7.96
CA TRP A 80 6.63 -3.87 -7.69
C TRP A 80 6.03 -4.06 -6.28
N THR A 81 6.72 -4.80 -5.42
CA THR A 81 6.38 -4.94 -4.00
C THR A 81 7.38 -4.16 -3.15
N THR A 82 6.95 -3.76 -1.95
CA THR A 82 7.76 -3.08 -0.92
C THR A 82 8.78 -4.03 -0.28
N SER A 83 9.67 -4.60 -1.10
CA SER A 83 10.52 -5.74 -0.79
C SER A 83 11.84 -5.41 -0.08
N ILE A 84 12.17 -4.14 0.15
CA ILE A 84 13.28 -3.65 1.01
C ILE A 84 14.61 -4.48 0.99
N PRO A 85 15.21 -4.81 -0.19
CA PRO A 85 16.44 -5.61 -0.26
C PRO A 85 17.62 -5.07 0.56
N GLY A 86 17.85 -3.76 0.54
CA GLY A 86 18.96 -3.12 1.26
C GLY A 86 18.88 -3.37 2.77
N PRO A 87 17.78 -2.98 3.44
CA PRO A 87 17.55 -3.27 4.85
C PRO A 87 17.56 -4.78 5.18
N SER A 88 17.02 -5.61 4.30
CA SER A 88 16.98 -7.07 4.45
C SER A 88 18.37 -7.69 4.53
N LEU A 89 19.26 -7.33 3.60
CA LEU A 89 20.65 -7.81 3.60
C LEU A 89 21.47 -7.24 4.76
N LEU A 90 21.27 -5.96 5.09
CA LEU A 90 21.97 -5.31 6.20
C LEU A 90 21.62 -5.96 7.55
N LEU A 91 20.34 -6.31 7.75
CA LEU A 91 19.87 -6.91 9.00
C LEU A 91 19.93 -8.44 9.01
N TYR A 92 20.46 -9.08 7.98
CA TYR A 92 20.53 -10.54 7.89
C TYR A 92 21.05 -11.23 9.17
N PRO A 93 22.16 -10.79 9.82
CA PRO A 93 22.62 -11.44 11.04
C PRO A 93 21.59 -11.40 12.17
N ILE A 94 20.88 -10.27 12.31
CA ILE A 94 19.84 -10.08 13.32
C ILE A 94 18.61 -10.92 12.97
N THR A 95 18.19 -10.89 11.71
CA THR A 95 17.05 -11.68 11.22
C THR A 95 17.31 -13.18 11.38
N ARG A 96 18.54 -13.63 11.13
CA ARG A 96 18.92 -15.04 11.25
C ARG A 96 18.96 -15.54 12.70
N LEU A 97 19.39 -14.69 13.63
CA LEU A 97 19.55 -15.03 15.05
C LEU A 97 18.25 -14.84 15.85
N PHE A 98 17.48 -13.79 15.56
CA PHE A 98 16.35 -13.36 16.38
C PHE A 98 15.01 -13.31 15.62
N GLY A 99 15.03 -13.55 14.30
CA GLY A 99 13.85 -13.55 13.45
C GLY A 99 13.53 -12.19 12.83
N PRO A 100 12.71 -12.16 11.76
CA PRO A 100 12.37 -10.93 11.03
C PRO A 100 11.54 -9.94 11.86
N LEU A 101 10.77 -10.43 12.83
CA LEU A 101 9.97 -9.58 13.72
C LEU A 101 10.86 -8.67 14.57
N VAL A 102 11.95 -9.22 15.14
CA VAL A 102 12.93 -8.46 15.92
C VAL A 102 13.62 -7.42 15.03
N SER A 103 14.00 -7.80 13.81
CA SER A 103 14.58 -6.89 12.83
C SER A 103 13.62 -5.75 12.46
N TYR A 104 12.35 -6.06 12.20
CA TYR A 104 11.32 -5.05 11.90
C TYR A 104 11.17 -4.05 13.02
N ASN A 105 10.97 -4.51 14.27
CA ASN A 105 10.86 -3.62 15.42
C ASN A 105 12.11 -2.77 15.63
N LEU A 106 13.30 -3.36 15.46
CA LEU A 106 14.54 -2.62 15.56
C LEU A 106 14.59 -1.46 14.54
N LEU A 107 14.18 -1.71 13.30
CA LEU A 107 14.13 -0.67 12.27
C LEU A 107 13.08 0.41 12.58
N CYS A 108 11.89 0.04 13.08
CA CYS A 108 10.90 1.01 13.57
C CYS A 108 11.45 1.92 14.68
N LEU A 109 12.32 1.40 15.55
CA LEU A 109 12.96 2.17 16.62
C LEU A 109 14.14 3.03 16.11
N LEU A 110 14.87 2.57 15.09
CA LEU A 110 16.10 3.22 14.61
C LEU A 110 15.87 4.24 13.49
N TYR A 111 14.85 4.07 12.65
CA TYR A 111 14.62 4.97 11.52
C TYR A 111 14.24 6.41 11.93
N PRO A 112 13.32 6.64 12.89
CA PRO A 112 13.04 8.00 13.37
C PRO A 112 14.28 8.75 13.87
N PRO A 113 15.14 8.18 14.76
CA PRO A 113 16.33 8.88 15.21
C PRO A 113 17.41 9.02 14.15
N LEU A 114 17.54 8.07 13.21
CA LEU A 114 18.44 8.23 12.06
C LEU A 114 17.99 9.38 11.15
N ALA A 115 16.70 9.46 10.84
CA ALA A 115 16.12 10.58 10.09
C ALA A 115 16.36 11.91 10.82
N ALA A 116 16.04 11.97 12.11
CA ALA A 116 16.27 13.16 12.93
C ALA A 116 17.75 13.57 12.96
N PHE A 117 18.66 12.61 13.10
CA PHE A 117 20.09 12.85 13.15
C PHE A 117 20.65 13.34 11.81
N SER A 118 20.18 12.79 10.69
CA SER A 118 20.58 13.28 9.36
C SER A 118 20.14 14.73 9.10
N ALA A 119 18.90 15.07 9.49
CA ALA A 119 18.40 16.44 9.42
C ALA A 119 19.12 17.37 10.42
N PHE A 120 19.46 16.87 11.62
CA PHE A 120 20.32 17.58 12.57
C PHE A 120 21.68 17.89 11.94
N ALA A 121 22.34 16.94 11.27
CA ALA A 121 23.64 17.17 10.64
C ALA A 121 23.57 18.28 9.57
N LEU A 122 22.53 18.24 8.73
CA LEU A 122 22.25 19.28 7.73
C LEU A 122 22.00 20.64 8.41
N CYS A 123 21.11 20.70 9.40
CA CYS A 123 20.78 21.92 10.12
C CYS A 123 21.99 22.47 10.89
N ARG A 124 22.80 21.61 11.50
CA ARG A 124 24.01 21.96 12.24
C ARG A 124 25.07 22.57 11.34
N TYR A 125 25.20 22.05 10.12
CA TYR A 125 26.07 22.60 9.09
C TYR A 125 25.63 24.00 8.65
N LEU A 126 24.32 24.21 8.45
CA LEU A 126 23.76 25.48 8.00
C LEU A 126 23.75 26.56 9.09
N THR A 127 23.47 26.18 10.34
CA THR A 127 23.29 27.14 11.44
C THR A 127 24.55 27.40 12.25
N GLY A 128 25.47 26.44 12.31
CA GLY A 128 26.58 26.53 13.25
C GLY A 128 26.14 26.42 14.73
N GLN A 129 24.87 26.10 15.04
CA GLN A 129 24.34 26.01 16.40
C GLN A 129 23.81 24.61 16.75
N PHE A 130 24.00 24.18 18.00
CA PHE A 130 23.58 22.84 18.45
C PHE A 130 22.07 22.74 18.68
N TRP A 131 21.51 23.56 19.59
CA TRP A 131 20.10 23.45 19.98
C TRP A 131 19.08 23.74 18.85
N PRO A 132 19.25 24.79 18.02
CA PRO A 132 18.39 24.98 16.85
C PRO A 132 18.45 23.81 15.88
N ALA A 133 19.61 23.17 15.71
CA ALA A 133 19.74 21.97 14.88
C ALA A 133 19.03 20.77 15.52
N ILE A 134 19.03 20.65 16.85
CA ILE A 134 18.28 19.61 17.57
C ILE A 134 16.78 19.73 17.27
N VAL A 135 16.24 20.96 17.32
CA VAL A 135 14.82 21.22 17.00
C VAL A 135 14.52 20.88 15.54
N GLY A 136 15.39 21.30 14.61
CA GLY A 136 15.24 20.95 13.19
C GLY A 136 15.22 19.44 12.95
N GLY A 137 16.14 18.68 13.55
CA GLY A 137 16.14 17.23 13.45
C GLY A 137 14.87 16.58 14.02
N TYR A 138 14.31 17.09 15.13
CA TYR A 138 13.04 16.59 15.66
C TYR A 138 11.87 16.85 14.71
N VAL A 139 11.75 18.08 14.17
CA VAL A 139 10.68 18.47 13.24
C VAL A 139 10.63 17.55 12.02
N PHE A 140 11.78 17.05 11.55
CA PHE A 140 11.84 16.10 10.45
C PHE A 140 11.60 14.65 10.91
N GLY A 141 12.43 14.14 11.82
CA GLY A 141 12.46 12.72 12.19
C GLY A 141 11.34 12.26 13.12
N PHE A 142 10.55 13.17 13.68
CA PHE A 142 9.34 12.88 14.47
C PHE A 142 8.13 13.69 13.96
N SER A 143 8.14 14.04 12.67
CA SER A 143 7.02 14.67 11.97
C SER A 143 5.76 13.80 11.97
N GLN A 144 4.61 14.38 11.65
CA GLN A 144 3.38 13.61 11.41
C GLN A 144 3.61 12.54 10.32
N TYR A 145 4.38 12.86 9.27
CA TYR A 145 4.76 11.90 8.24
C TYR A 145 5.39 10.64 8.87
N MET A 146 6.43 10.79 9.68
CA MET A 146 7.11 9.65 10.31
C MET A 146 6.17 8.88 11.26
N LEU A 147 5.43 9.62 12.10
CA LEU A 147 4.56 9.02 13.12
C LEU A 147 3.35 8.29 12.52
N ALA A 148 2.88 8.69 11.35
CA ALA A 148 1.80 7.99 10.68
C ALA A 148 2.29 6.69 10.03
N HIS A 149 3.45 6.73 9.39
CA HIS A 149 3.98 5.60 8.61
C HIS A 149 4.57 4.48 9.47
N VAL A 150 4.98 4.76 10.72
CA VAL A 150 5.58 3.74 11.60
C VAL A 150 4.64 2.59 11.94
N PHE A 151 3.33 2.74 11.72
CA PHE A 151 2.31 1.71 11.91
C PHE A 151 2.19 0.70 10.75
N GLY A 152 2.92 0.86 9.65
CA GLY A 152 2.71 -0.03 8.50
C GLY A 152 3.78 0.03 7.41
N HIS A 153 4.43 1.17 7.22
CA HIS A 153 5.22 1.44 6.02
C HIS A 153 6.70 1.62 6.34
N LEU A 154 7.38 0.54 6.74
CA LEU A 154 8.80 0.55 7.10
C LEU A 154 9.70 1.15 6.00
N PHE A 155 9.40 0.87 4.73
CA PHE A 155 10.11 1.44 3.58
C PHE A 155 10.02 2.97 3.49
N LEU A 156 8.94 3.58 3.99
CA LEU A 156 8.74 5.04 4.02
C LEU A 156 9.36 5.72 5.24
N LEU A 157 9.84 4.95 6.22
CA LEU A 157 10.61 5.49 7.33
C LEU A 157 12.10 5.67 6.96
N PHE A 158 12.56 5.03 5.88
CA PHE A 158 13.96 5.07 5.42
C PHE A 158 14.32 6.41 4.73
N ILE A 159 14.12 7.53 5.42
CA ILE A 159 14.27 8.88 4.84
C ILE A 159 15.58 9.58 5.24
N PHE A 160 16.40 8.97 6.10
CA PHE A 160 17.67 9.57 6.54
C PHE A 160 18.72 9.80 5.43
N PRO A 161 18.75 9.06 4.30
CA PRO A 161 19.68 9.38 3.21
C PRO A 161 19.41 10.75 2.59
N ILE A 162 18.16 11.23 2.62
CA ILE A 162 17.73 12.43 1.88
C ILE A 162 18.35 13.71 2.45
N PRO A 163 18.32 13.99 3.77
CA PRO A 163 19.06 15.12 4.32
C PRO A 163 20.58 15.01 4.13
N LEU A 164 21.13 13.78 4.14
CA LEU A 164 22.55 13.54 3.88
C LEU A 164 22.93 13.84 2.43
N ALA A 165 22.07 13.53 1.46
CA ALA A 165 22.29 13.86 0.06
C ALA A 165 22.41 15.37 -0.13
N ILE A 166 21.49 16.14 0.47
CA ILE A 166 21.56 17.61 0.48
C ILE A 166 22.83 18.09 1.20
N TYR A 167 23.17 17.51 2.34
CA TYR A 167 24.38 17.86 3.08
C TYR A 167 25.65 17.66 2.23
N VAL A 168 25.76 16.54 1.52
CA VAL A 168 26.89 16.21 0.64
C VAL A 168 26.93 17.14 -0.57
N VAL A 169 25.78 17.55 -1.13
CA VAL A 169 25.70 18.61 -2.15
C VAL A 169 26.26 19.94 -1.63
N LEU A 170 25.92 20.33 -0.41
CA LEU A 170 26.43 21.57 0.19
C LEU A 170 27.94 21.50 0.49
N LEU A 171 28.47 20.31 0.86
CA LEU A 171 29.91 20.09 0.99
C LEU A 171 30.63 20.24 -0.35
N ARG A 172 30.01 19.74 -1.43
CA ARG A 172 30.57 19.87 -2.79
C ARG A 172 30.55 21.32 -3.27
N LEU A 173 29.46 22.06 -3.05
CA LEU A 173 29.35 23.48 -3.39
C LEU A 173 30.33 24.34 -2.60
N SER A 174 30.58 24.01 -1.33
CA SER A 174 31.58 24.68 -0.50
C SER A 174 33.03 24.22 -0.76
N ARG A 175 33.24 23.35 -1.77
CA ARG A 175 34.55 22.80 -2.16
C ARG A 175 35.30 22.08 -1.02
N ARG A 176 34.56 21.57 -0.03
CA ARG A 176 35.12 20.79 1.08
C ARG A 176 35.42 19.34 0.72
N ILE A 177 34.81 18.85 -0.35
CA ILE A 177 35.03 17.52 -0.91
C ILE A 177 35.28 17.63 -2.41
N THR A 178 36.01 16.66 -2.95
CA THR A 178 36.29 16.58 -4.40
C THR A 178 35.07 16.05 -5.15
N ARG A 179 35.05 16.24 -6.48
CA ARG A 179 34.03 15.68 -7.38
C ARG A 179 33.88 14.16 -7.24
N ILE A 180 35.01 13.43 -7.15
CA ILE A 180 35.00 11.97 -7.06
C ILE A 180 34.36 11.53 -5.73
N VAL A 181 34.76 12.15 -4.62
CA VAL A 181 34.19 11.84 -3.30
C VAL A 181 32.70 12.19 -3.26
N PHE A 182 32.31 13.33 -3.83
CA PHE A 182 30.90 13.73 -3.95
C PHE A 182 30.07 12.68 -4.70
N VAL A 183 30.49 12.31 -5.92
CA VAL A 183 29.76 11.32 -6.73
C VAL A 183 29.72 9.95 -6.02
N ALA A 184 30.82 9.49 -5.44
CA ALA A 184 30.85 8.21 -4.73
C ALA A 184 29.90 8.18 -3.51
N LEU A 185 29.89 9.25 -2.70
CA LEU A 185 28.99 9.37 -1.57
C LEU A 185 27.52 9.44 -2.03
N LEU A 186 27.23 10.22 -3.06
CA LEU A 186 25.87 10.36 -3.57
C LEU A 186 25.37 9.05 -4.20
N VAL A 187 26.19 8.34 -4.97
CA VAL A 187 25.85 6.99 -5.48
C VAL A 187 25.55 6.04 -4.33
N THR A 188 26.34 6.07 -3.25
CA THR A 188 26.09 5.21 -2.07
C THR A 188 24.73 5.53 -1.44
N LEU A 189 24.40 6.80 -1.24
CA LEU A 189 23.11 7.22 -0.69
C LEU A 189 21.94 6.84 -1.60
N LEU A 190 22.10 7.05 -2.92
CA LEU A 190 21.09 6.73 -3.92
C LEU A 190 20.85 5.22 -4.06
N LEU A 191 21.89 4.39 -3.96
CA LEU A 191 21.73 2.92 -3.92
C LEU A 191 21.02 2.47 -2.65
N CYS A 192 21.40 3.04 -1.49
CA CYS A 192 20.70 2.77 -0.23
C CYS A 192 19.21 3.14 -0.32
N GLU A 193 18.90 4.28 -0.93
CA GLU A 193 17.52 4.73 -1.14
C GLU A 193 16.79 3.80 -2.12
N PHE A 194 17.36 3.51 -3.29
CA PHE A 194 16.76 2.64 -4.30
C PHE A 194 16.42 1.24 -3.76
N PHE A 195 17.37 0.60 -3.08
CA PHE A 195 17.18 -0.74 -2.51
C PHE A 195 16.37 -0.75 -1.20
N SER A 196 15.93 0.41 -0.71
CA SER A 196 15.00 0.50 0.42
C SER A 196 13.60 0.92 -0.03
N SER A 197 13.50 1.91 -0.93
CA SER A 197 12.27 2.41 -1.50
C SER A 197 12.50 3.07 -2.85
N ILE A 198 12.01 2.43 -3.90
CA ILE A 198 12.05 2.96 -5.28
C ILE A 198 11.22 4.24 -5.39
N GLU A 199 10.12 4.33 -4.63
CA GLU A 199 9.28 5.52 -4.54
C GLU A 199 10.03 6.72 -3.97
N LEU A 200 10.79 6.53 -2.88
CA LEU A 200 11.63 7.60 -2.32
C LEU A 200 12.70 8.01 -3.32
N PHE A 201 13.41 7.04 -3.91
CA PHE A 201 14.44 7.30 -4.93
C PHE A 201 13.91 8.14 -6.10
N ALA A 202 12.72 7.78 -6.62
CA ALA A 202 12.07 8.50 -7.72
C ALA A 202 11.61 9.91 -7.30
N THR A 203 10.95 10.04 -6.16
CA THR A 203 10.46 11.34 -5.68
C THR A 203 11.60 12.28 -5.28
N THR A 204 12.72 11.75 -4.75
CA THR A 204 13.92 12.54 -4.43
C THR A 204 14.53 13.09 -5.71
N ALA A 205 14.52 12.34 -6.81
CA ALA A 205 14.96 12.84 -8.11
C ALA A 205 14.08 13.99 -8.61
N VAL A 206 12.75 13.87 -8.48
CA VAL A 206 11.79 14.91 -8.90
C VAL A 206 11.97 16.20 -8.10
N PHE A 207 11.93 16.13 -6.76
CA PHE A 207 12.05 17.31 -5.92
C PHE A 207 13.48 17.87 -5.88
N GLY A 208 14.50 17.02 -6.03
CA GLY A 208 15.89 17.44 -6.22
C GLY A 208 16.09 18.22 -7.52
N ALA A 209 15.52 17.74 -8.63
CA ALA A 209 15.54 18.46 -9.90
C ALA A 209 14.79 19.79 -9.82
N ALA A 210 13.62 19.82 -9.17
CA ALA A 210 12.86 21.05 -8.94
C ALA A 210 13.65 22.05 -8.08
N ALA A 211 14.33 21.59 -7.04
CA ALA A 211 15.22 22.40 -6.22
C ALA A 211 16.41 22.96 -7.01
N LEU A 212 17.05 22.15 -7.87
CA LEU A 212 18.13 22.62 -8.75
C LEU A 212 17.64 23.69 -9.73
N ALA A 213 16.48 23.47 -10.37
CA ALA A 213 15.87 24.44 -11.28
C ALA A 213 15.54 25.75 -10.56
N LEU A 214 14.94 25.68 -9.37
CA LEU A 214 14.66 26.86 -8.55
C LEU A 214 15.95 27.58 -8.13
N SER A 215 17.00 26.85 -7.78
CA SER A 215 18.30 27.43 -7.45
C SER A 215 18.90 28.20 -8.63
N TRP A 216 18.78 27.66 -9.84
CA TRP A 216 19.21 28.32 -11.08
C TRP A 216 18.44 29.63 -11.31
N LEU A 217 17.11 29.61 -11.11
CA LEU A 217 16.25 30.78 -11.30
C LEU A 217 16.54 31.91 -10.29
N ILE A 218 16.86 31.56 -9.03
CA ILE A 218 17.09 32.55 -7.98
C ILE A 218 18.51 33.12 -8.01
N TRP A 219 19.53 32.28 -8.23
CA TRP A 219 20.93 32.73 -8.22
C TRP A 219 21.44 33.17 -9.59
N ARG A 220 20.82 32.72 -10.69
CA ARG A 220 21.12 33.08 -12.09
C ARG A 220 22.64 33.08 -12.35
N ALA A 221 23.14 34.11 -13.05
CA ALA A 221 24.53 34.22 -13.49
C ALA A 221 25.56 34.18 -12.34
N ALA A 222 25.19 34.54 -11.10
CA ALA A 222 26.13 34.61 -9.98
C ALA A 222 26.69 33.25 -9.56
N SER A 223 25.96 32.16 -9.81
CA SER A 223 26.36 30.80 -9.42
C SER A 223 26.02 29.76 -10.49
N ALA A 224 25.75 30.19 -11.72
CA ALA A 224 25.33 29.33 -12.82
C ALA A 224 26.35 28.20 -13.09
N ALA A 225 27.65 28.50 -13.08
CA ALA A 225 28.69 27.49 -13.30
C ALA A 225 28.68 26.42 -12.19
N ASP A 226 28.68 26.84 -10.91
CA ASP A 226 28.67 25.89 -9.79
C ASP A 226 27.39 25.03 -9.76
N ILE A 227 26.22 25.63 -10.04
CA ILE A 227 24.93 24.89 -10.11
C ILE A 227 24.94 23.90 -11.27
N ARG A 228 25.41 24.32 -12.46
CA ARG A 228 25.55 23.44 -13.63
C ARG A 228 26.45 22.27 -13.32
N ASP A 229 27.64 22.53 -12.76
CA ASP A 229 28.64 21.51 -12.52
C ASP A 229 28.14 20.48 -11.50
N VAL A 230 27.49 20.94 -10.41
CA VAL A 230 26.85 20.05 -9.44
C VAL A 230 25.67 19.29 -10.05
N ALA A 231 24.85 19.92 -10.89
CA ALA A 231 23.76 19.23 -11.59
C ALA A 231 24.28 18.11 -12.51
N ILE A 232 25.38 18.35 -13.23
CA ILE A 232 26.05 17.31 -14.04
C ILE A 232 26.56 16.19 -13.13
N GLU A 233 27.20 16.51 -12.01
CA GLU A 233 27.73 15.51 -11.08
C GLU A 233 26.61 14.68 -10.41
N ILE A 234 25.47 15.30 -10.06
CA ILE A 234 24.26 14.61 -9.61
C ILE A 234 23.74 13.69 -10.71
N GLY A 235 23.65 14.18 -11.96
CA GLY A 235 23.26 13.38 -13.11
C GLY A 235 24.18 12.16 -13.33
N CYS A 236 25.50 12.33 -13.17
CA CYS A 236 26.45 11.21 -13.18
C CYS A 236 26.18 10.21 -12.05
N ALA A 237 25.89 10.67 -10.83
CA ALA A 237 25.58 9.79 -9.71
C ALA A 237 24.30 8.98 -9.94
N TYR A 238 23.24 9.60 -10.47
CA TYR A 238 22.02 8.91 -10.88
C TYR A 238 22.29 7.89 -11.99
N LEU A 239 23.06 8.26 -13.00
CA LEU A 239 23.42 7.36 -14.09
C LEU A 239 24.16 6.12 -13.58
N VAL A 240 25.18 6.31 -12.73
CA VAL A 240 25.92 5.19 -12.12
C VAL A 240 24.99 4.33 -11.27
N THR A 241 24.10 4.94 -10.48
CA THR A 241 23.11 4.22 -9.66
C THR A 241 22.19 3.37 -10.53
N VAL A 242 21.65 3.93 -11.61
CA VAL A 242 20.78 3.23 -12.57
C VAL A 242 21.50 2.06 -13.23
N VAL A 243 22.77 2.23 -13.62
CA VAL A 243 23.59 1.15 -14.19
C VAL A 243 23.79 0.02 -13.19
N LEU A 244 24.09 0.34 -11.93
CA LEU A 244 24.27 -0.67 -10.88
C LEU A 244 22.94 -1.35 -10.48
N ALA A 245 21.83 -0.62 -10.54
CA ALA A 245 20.48 -1.13 -10.29
C ALA A 245 19.83 -1.78 -11.52
N ALA A 246 20.50 -1.79 -12.68
CA ALA A 246 19.93 -2.22 -13.96
C ALA A 246 19.32 -3.64 -13.91
N PRO A 247 19.92 -4.65 -13.24
CA PRO A 247 19.30 -5.96 -13.12
C PRO A 247 17.94 -5.92 -12.42
N TYR A 248 17.78 -5.09 -11.39
CA TYR A 248 16.51 -4.92 -10.70
C TYR A 248 15.52 -4.14 -11.57
N LEU A 249 15.98 -3.04 -12.20
CA LEU A 249 15.17 -2.20 -13.07
C LEU A 249 14.62 -2.95 -14.28
N TYR A 250 15.33 -3.97 -14.78
CA TYR A 250 14.81 -4.88 -15.80
C TYR A 250 13.49 -5.53 -15.37
N TYR A 251 13.35 -5.95 -14.11
CA TYR A 251 12.10 -6.55 -13.61
C TYR A 251 11.03 -5.51 -13.25
N VAL A 252 11.42 -4.25 -13.03
CA VAL A 252 10.47 -3.13 -12.85
C VAL A 252 9.86 -2.74 -14.19
N LEU A 253 10.67 -2.66 -15.26
CA LEU A 253 10.26 -2.07 -16.54
C LEU A 253 9.99 -3.11 -17.64
N GLY A 254 10.83 -4.14 -17.71
CA GLY A 254 10.85 -5.11 -18.82
C GLY A 254 9.69 -6.10 -18.84
N LEU A 255 9.02 -6.30 -17.70
CA LEU A 255 7.82 -7.15 -17.58
C LEU A 255 6.50 -6.36 -17.62
N GLY A 256 6.58 -5.06 -17.93
CA GLY A 256 5.44 -4.16 -17.92
C GLY A 256 5.26 -3.46 -16.57
N VAL A 257 4.85 -2.19 -16.64
CA VAL A 257 4.49 -1.38 -15.47
C VAL A 257 3.02 -1.64 -15.18
N PRO A 258 2.64 -2.08 -13.97
CA PRO A 258 1.23 -2.24 -13.62
C PRO A 258 0.53 -0.88 -13.65
N ALA A 259 -0.79 -0.89 -13.82
CA ALA A 259 -1.59 0.31 -13.62
C ALA A 259 -1.35 0.89 -12.20
N PRO A 260 -1.61 2.20 -11.98
CA PRO A 260 -1.54 2.80 -10.66
C PRO A 260 -2.26 1.95 -9.61
N ILE A 261 -1.48 1.42 -8.67
CA ILE A 261 -1.97 0.47 -7.66
C ILE A 261 -2.91 1.20 -6.71
N ASN A 262 -2.50 2.42 -6.33
CA ASN A 262 -3.21 3.31 -5.44
C ASN A 262 -3.54 4.59 -6.22
N PRO A 263 -4.82 5.00 -6.30
CA PRO A 263 -5.19 6.21 -7.02
C PRO A 263 -4.64 7.46 -6.34
N SER A 264 -3.74 8.17 -7.01
CA SER A 264 -3.09 9.39 -6.49
C SER A 264 -4.10 10.47 -6.09
N ALA A 265 -5.29 10.49 -6.70
CA ALA A 265 -6.37 11.41 -6.33
C ALA A 265 -6.93 11.14 -4.92
N ILE A 266 -6.95 9.89 -4.44
CA ILE A 266 -7.38 9.54 -3.09
C ILE A 266 -6.24 9.80 -2.10
N TYR A 267 -5.03 9.37 -2.43
CA TYR A 267 -3.84 9.47 -1.58
C TYR A 267 -3.14 10.83 -1.72
N SER A 268 -3.92 11.88 -1.52
CA SER A 268 -3.48 13.28 -1.52
C SER A 268 -3.75 13.93 -0.18
N ASN A 269 -3.00 14.99 0.17
CA ASN A 269 -3.33 15.79 1.33
C ASN A 269 -4.61 16.58 1.05
N ASP A 270 -5.56 16.52 1.98
CA ASP A 270 -6.63 17.51 2.06
C ASP A 270 -6.02 18.88 2.40
N LEU A 271 -6.61 19.97 1.91
CA LEU A 271 -6.13 21.31 2.25
C LEU A 271 -6.16 21.55 3.76
N LEU A 272 -7.13 20.97 4.47
CA LEU A 272 -7.22 21.08 5.92
C LEU A 272 -6.11 20.30 6.64
N ALA A 273 -5.46 19.33 5.99
CA ALA A 273 -4.38 18.53 6.58
C ALA A 273 -3.17 19.36 7.02
N PHE A 274 -2.98 20.56 6.46
CA PHE A 274 -1.92 21.49 6.85
C PHE A 274 -2.15 22.15 8.22
N ALA A 275 -3.40 22.18 8.69
CA ALA A 275 -3.81 22.82 9.95
C ALA A 275 -4.48 21.85 10.93
N VAL A 276 -4.97 20.70 10.46
CA VAL A 276 -5.67 19.69 11.28
C VAL A 276 -4.75 18.51 11.57
N PRO A 277 -4.37 18.27 12.84
CA PRO A 277 -3.53 17.14 13.20
C PRO A 277 -4.32 15.83 13.10
N THR A 278 -3.68 14.79 12.60
CA THR A 278 -4.25 13.44 12.57
C THR A 278 -4.18 12.76 13.94
N PRO A 279 -5.01 11.74 14.22
CA PRO A 279 -5.02 11.04 15.51
C PRO A 279 -3.70 10.38 15.93
N VAL A 280 -2.69 10.31 15.05
CA VAL A 280 -1.33 9.84 15.39
C VAL A 280 -0.59 10.83 16.29
N LEU A 281 -1.00 12.11 16.27
CA LEU A 281 -0.54 13.15 17.18
C LEU A 281 -1.47 13.27 18.38
N TYR A 282 -0.93 13.67 19.53
CA TYR A 282 -1.70 13.78 20.78
C TYR A 282 -2.93 14.71 20.63
N ALA A 283 -2.72 15.89 20.05
CA ALA A 283 -3.79 16.87 19.82
C ALA A 283 -4.79 16.44 18.74
N GLY A 284 -4.41 15.53 17.83
CA GLY A 284 -5.24 15.07 16.73
C GLY A 284 -6.45 14.23 17.14
N ARG A 285 -6.47 13.70 18.38
CA ARG A 285 -7.64 12.99 18.93
C ARG A 285 -8.91 13.84 18.85
N ALA A 286 -8.80 15.14 19.09
CA ALA A 286 -9.93 16.08 19.06
C ALA A 286 -10.47 16.33 17.64
N PHE A 287 -9.74 15.92 16.61
CA PHE A 287 -10.07 16.15 15.20
C PHE A 287 -10.38 14.86 14.43
N SER A 288 -10.58 13.74 15.13
CA SER A 288 -10.78 12.43 14.51
C SER A 288 -11.97 12.42 13.53
N GLU A 289 -13.04 13.14 13.83
CA GLU A 289 -14.22 13.28 12.96
C GLU A 289 -13.86 13.95 11.62
N VAL A 290 -13.20 15.12 11.69
CA VAL A 290 -12.78 15.86 10.48
C VAL A 290 -11.82 15.03 9.64
N VAL A 291 -10.87 14.35 10.29
CA VAL A 291 -9.90 13.50 9.60
C VAL A 291 -10.56 12.28 8.96
N SER A 292 -11.71 11.82 9.48
CA SER A 292 -12.47 10.71 8.88
C SER A 292 -13.07 11.07 7.51
N HIS A 293 -13.27 12.36 7.23
CA HIS A 293 -13.70 12.82 5.91
C HIS A 293 -12.55 12.83 4.89
N PHE A 294 -11.30 12.90 5.32
CA PHE A 294 -10.16 12.94 4.40
C PHE A 294 -10.05 11.63 3.62
N ARG A 295 -10.02 11.72 2.29
CA ARG A 295 -10.01 10.55 1.40
C ARG A 295 -8.83 9.60 1.61
N SER A 296 -7.67 10.13 1.95
CA SER A 296 -6.45 9.35 2.23
C SER A 296 -6.46 8.66 3.60
N GLY A 297 -7.36 9.07 4.50
CA GLY A 297 -7.40 8.59 5.88
C GLY A 297 -6.24 9.10 6.74
N GLY A 298 -6.26 8.74 8.03
CA GLY A 298 -5.34 9.30 9.03
C GLY A 298 -3.88 8.86 8.91
N VAL A 299 -3.60 7.70 8.30
CA VAL A 299 -2.22 7.15 8.17
C VAL A 299 -1.47 7.77 7.00
N GLU A 300 -2.15 8.06 5.89
CA GLU A 300 -1.52 8.60 4.68
C GLU A 300 -1.51 10.14 4.67
N THR A 301 -2.28 10.78 5.56
CA THR A 301 -2.32 12.25 5.70
C THR A 301 -1.07 12.78 6.40
N ALA A 302 -0.21 13.51 5.69
CA ALA A 302 1.11 13.93 6.19
C ALA A 302 1.40 15.43 6.02
N GLY A 303 0.38 16.29 6.19
CA GLY A 303 0.51 17.75 6.02
C GLY A 303 0.71 18.59 7.29
N TYR A 304 0.38 18.07 8.48
CA TYR A 304 0.23 18.93 9.67
C TYR A 304 1.55 19.44 10.23
N LEU A 305 1.83 20.73 10.05
CA LEU A 305 3.08 21.34 10.50
C LEU A 305 3.07 21.74 11.98
N GLY A 306 1.89 22.07 12.51
CA GLY A 306 1.71 22.57 13.87
C GLY A 306 1.93 24.08 14.02
N PRO A 307 1.26 24.72 15.02
CA PRO A 307 1.23 26.17 15.18
C PRO A 307 2.62 26.78 15.37
N GLY A 308 3.53 26.12 16.10
CA GLY A 308 4.88 26.65 16.34
C GLY A 308 5.67 26.82 15.05
N CYS A 309 5.63 25.81 14.18
CA CYS A 309 6.32 25.85 12.89
C CYS A 309 5.63 26.83 11.91
N TRP A 310 4.29 26.96 11.95
CA TRP A 310 3.58 27.98 11.17
C TRP A 310 3.96 29.40 11.59
N ILE A 311 4.02 29.68 12.90
CA ILE A 311 4.48 30.97 13.43
C ILE A 311 5.91 31.25 12.97
N ILE A 312 6.81 30.27 13.09
CA ILE A 312 8.19 30.43 12.63
C ILE A 312 8.25 30.67 11.13
N LEU A 313 7.43 29.98 10.32
CA LEU A 313 7.39 30.20 8.88
C LEU A 313 6.99 31.63 8.53
N VAL A 314 5.93 32.17 9.17
CA VAL A 314 5.50 33.55 8.95
C VAL A 314 6.62 34.54 9.31
N LEU A 315 7.22 34.38 10.49
CA LEU A 315 8.32 35.25 10.94
C LEU A 315 9.56 35.11 10.06
N TYR A 316 9.81 33.94 9.50
CA TYR A 316 10.90 33.69 8.57
C TYR A 316 10.61 34.34 7.20
N ILE A 317 9.38 34.29 6.71
CA ILE A 317 8.96 35.01 5.50
C ILE A 317 9.21 36.50 5.68
N GLU A 318 8.69 37.10 6.74
CA GLU A 318 8.85 38.54 7.02
C GLU A 318 10.32 38.96 7.09
N SER A 319 11.15 38.17 7.78
CA SER A 319 12.55 38.53 8.00
C SER A 319 13.51 38.12 6.88
N ARG A 320 13.18 37.11 6.06
CA ARG A 320 14.12 36.48 5.12
C ARG A 320 13.65 36.40 3.67
N TRP A 321 12.40 36.73 3.36
CA TRP A 321 11.91 36.81 1.97
C TRP A 321 12.77 37.68 1.04
N PRO A 322 13.38 38.81 1.48
CA PRO A 322 14.26 39.57 0.59
C PRO A 322 15.54 38.82 0.18
N THR A 323 15.97 37.84 0.98
CA THR A 323 17.22 37.10 0.78
C THR A 323 17.04 35.94 -0.20
N LYS A 324 18.05 35.65 -1.03
CA LYS A 324 18.02 34.50 -1.95
C LYS A 324 17.80 33.15 -1.23
N PRO A 325 18.52 32.82 -0.13
CA PRO A 325 18.26 31.59 0.62
C PRO A 325 16.84 31.52 1.19
N GLY A 326 16.33 32.64 1.71
CA GLY A 326 14.97 32.71 2.23
C GLY A 326 13.93 32.42 1.13
N LYS A 327 14.03 33.10 -0.02
CA LYS A 327 13.15 32.82 -1.18
C LYS A 327 13.19 31.36 -1.60
N PHE A 328 14.38 30.78 -1.69
CA PHE A 328 14.54 29.38 -2.07
C PHE A 328 13.80 28.43 -1.15
N LEU A 329 13.98 28.56 0.17
CA LEU A 329 13.33 27.68 1.14
C LEU A 329 11.81 27.90 1.17
N ILE A 330 11.35 29.15 1.15
CA ILE A 330 9.92 29.47 1.20
C ILE A 330 9.21 28.96 -0.07
N ILE A 331 9.77 29.23 -1.25
CA ILE A 331 9.18 28.77 -2.51
C ILE A 331 9.23 27.25 -2.60
N SER A 332 10.31 26.60 -2.15
CA SER A 332 10.38 25.13 -2.10
C SER A 332 9.30 24.55 -1.21
N LEU A 333 9.12 25.09 0.01
CA LEU A 333 8.10 24.64 0.96
C LEU A 333 6.69 24.78 0.36
N MET A 334 6.39 25.94 -0.24
CA MET A 334 5.09 26.20 -0.87
C MET A 334 4.86 25.29 -2.08
N PHE A 335 5.88 25.12 -2.93
CA PHE A 335 5.80 24.25 -4.10
C PHE A 335 5.51 22.80 -3.70
N ILE A 336 6.25 22.25 -2.72
CA ILE A 336 6.04 20.88 -2.23
C ILE A 336 4.66 20.75 -1.60
N GLY A 337 4.26 21.71 -0.75
CA GLY A 337 2.93 21.72 -0.12
C GLY A 337 1.82 21.69 -1.18
N LEU A 338 1.92 22.52 -2.22
CA LEU A 338 0.99 22.53 -3.35
C LEU A 338 0.99 21.19 -4.09
N MET A 339 2.16 20.63 -4.44
CA MET A 339 2.23 19.32 -5.11
C MET A 339 1.59 18.21 -4.27
N SER A 340 1.66 18.30 -2.93
CA SER A 340 1.10 17.28 -2.04
C SER A 340 -0.44 17.25 -2.00
N LEU A 341 -1.11 18.31 -2.49
CA LEU A 341 -2.56 18.33 -2.71
C LEU A 341 -2.99 17.41 -3.87
N GLY A 342 -2.05 16.97 -4.69
CA GLY A 342 -2.29 15.97 -5.73
C GLY A 342 -3.06 16.47 -6.96
N PRO A 343 -3.66 15.55 -7.74
CA PRO A 343 -4.29 15.88 -9.01
C PRO A 343 -5.69 16.49 -8.86
N VAL A 344 -6.28 16.40 -7.67
CA VAL A 344 -7.57 17.00 -7.29
C VAL A 344 -7.40 17.59 -5.90
N VAL A 345 -7.73 18.87 -5.74
CA VAL A 345 -7.70 19.52 -4.44
C VAL A 345 -8.96 19.14 -3.66
N HIS A 346 -8.75 18.57 -2.48
CA HIS A 346 -9.80 18.21 -1.53
C HIS A 346 -9.91 19.25 -0.42
N ILE A 347 -11.14 19.54 -0.01
CA ILE A 347 -11.43 20.29 1.21
C ILE A 347 -12.51 19.53 1.97
N ASP A 348 -12.16 19.03 3.15
CA ASP A 348 -13.04 18.20 3.99
C ASP A 348 -13.52 16.95 3.23
N GLY A 349 -12.61 16.32 2.47
CA GLY A 349 -12.91 15.12 1.67
C GLY A 349 -13.62 15.36 0.33
N ILE A 350 -14.06 16.60 0.08
CA ILE A 350 -14.84 16.97 -1.11
C ILE A 350 -13.91 17.47 -2.21
N ASP A 351 -14.04 16.88 -3.41
CA ASP A 351 -13.34 17.30 -4.62
C ASP A 351 -13.76 18.73 -5.00
N ARG A 352 -12.79 19.64 -5.17
CA ARG A 352 -13.08 21.05 -5.52
C ARG A 352 -12.64 21.42 -6.92
N VAL A 353 -11.33 21.35 -7.17
CA VAL A 353 -10.70 21.84 -8.40
C VAL A 353 -9.55 20.93 -8.82
N PRO A 354 -9.18 20.91 -10.12
CA PRO A 354 -7.95 20.28 -10.57
C PRO A 354 -6.75 20.77 -9.76
N GLY A 355 -5.99 19.81 -9.23
CA GLY A 355 -4.79 20.06 -8.44
C GLY A 355 -3.52 20.09 -9.29
N PRO A 356 -2.42 20.60 -8.72
CA PRO A 356 -1.21 20.88 -9.49
C PRO A 356 -0.45 19.61 -9.91
N TRP A 357 -0.69 18.46 -9.27
CA TRP A 357 -0.07 17.19 -9.66
C TRP A 357 -0.74 16.54 -10.88
N LEU A 358 -1.87 17.07 -11.38
CA LEU A 358 -2.66 16.45 -12.46
C LEU A 358 -1.86 16.22 -13.75
N VAL A 359 -0.88 17.08 -14.04
CA VAL A 359 -0.01 16.94 -15.21
C VAL A 359 1.01 15.84 -15.00
N LEU A 360 1.63 15.78 -13.81
CA LEU A 360 2.67 14.82 -13.47
C LEU A 360 2.10 13.41 -13.25
N SER A 361 0.85 13.30 -12.79
CA SER A 361 0.16 12.02 -12.63
C SER A 361 -0.18 11.32 -13.96
N LYS A 362 0.14 11.93 -15.11
CA LYS A 362 0.00 11.31 -16.44
C LYS A 362 1.34 10.76 -16.97
N LEU A 363 2.44 11.04 -16.29
CA LEU A 363 3.75 10.55 -16.69
C LEU A 363 3.94 9.12 -16.15
N PRO A 364 4.39 8.17 -16.98
CA PRO A 364 4.59 6.80 -16.55
C PRO A 364 5.62 6.74 -15.41
N LEU A 365 5.42 5.82 -14.46
CA LEU A 365 6.21 5.62 -13.23
C LEU A 365 6.01 6.71 -12.17
N ILE A 366 5.73 7.95 -12.58
CA ILE A 366 5.42 9.07 -11.67
C ILE A 366 3.94 9.02 -11.22
N ASP A 367 3.07 8.44 -12.06
CA ASP A 367 1.67 8.15 -11.78
C ASP A 367 1.44 7.19 -10.60
N GLN A 368 2.48 6.47 -10.18
CA GLN A 368 2.50 5.61 -8.99
C GLN A 368 2.81 6.37 -7.69
N ALA A 369 3.36 7.60 -7.77
CA ALA A 369 3.73 8.37 -6.58
C ALA A 369 2.49 8.92 -5.88
N LEU A 370 2.45 8.84 -4.54
CA LEU A 370 1.32 9.32 -3.74
C LEU A 370 1.60 10.74 -3.22
N PRO A 371 0.81 11.75 -3.63
CA PRO A 371 1.07 13.14 -3.28
C PRO A 371 1.13 13.43 -1.78
N SER A 372 0.30 12.76 -0.97
CA SER A 372 0.31 12.98 0.48
C SER A 372 1.69 12.72 1.11
N ARG A 373 2.46 11.76 0.55
CA ARG A 373 3.80 11.38 1.02
C ARG A 373 4.87 12.42 0.73
N PHE A 374 4.60 13.41 -0.14
CA PHE A 374 5.48 14.56 -0.33
C PHE A 374 5.60 15.44 0.93
N GLY A 375 4.71 15.20 1.91
CA GLY A 375 4.83 15.71 3.28
C GLY A 375 6.24 15.53 3.87
N MET A 376 6.95 14.45 3.53
CA MET A 376 8.33 14.25 3.95
C MET A 376 9.27 15.40 3.54
N TYR A 377 9.26 15.81 2.26
CA TYR A 377 10.09 16.93 1.79
C TYR A 377 9.62 18.26 2.39
N PHE A 378 8.32 18.41 2.61
CA PHE A 378 7.74 19.58 3.27
C PHE A 378 8.29 19.73 4.70
N PHE A 379 8.31 18.64 5.49
CA PHE A 379 8.92 18.65 6.82
C PHE A 379 10.43 18.87 6.80
N LEU A 380 11.14 18.39 5.77
CA LEU A 380 12.58 18.64 5.64
C LEU A 380 12.89 20.13 5.45
N VAL A 381 12.15 20.80 4.58
CA VAL A 381 12.32 22.24 4.36
C VAL A 381 11.90 23.02 5.61
N ALA A 382 10.78 22.64 6.25
CA ALA A 382 10.35 23.25 7.51
C ALA A 382 11.37 23.07 8.64
N ALA A 383 12.02 21.91 8.75
CA ALA A 383 13.08 21.65 9.71
C ALA A 383 14.26 22.63 9.52
N VAL A 384 14.68 22.84 8.27
CA VAL A 384 15.75 23.79 7.93
C VAL A 384 15.34 25.23 8.24
N ILE A 385 14.13 25.65 7.86
CA ILE A 385 13.58 26.98 8.16
C ILE A 385 13.55 27.21 9.67
N THR A 386 13.01 26.25 10.43
CA THR A 386 12.92 26.32 11.89
C THR A 386 14.29 26.50 12.54
N SER A 387 15.27 25.70 12.11
CA SER A 387 16.63 25.78 12.64
C SER A 387 17.32 27.12 12.32
N LEU A 388 17.17 27.60 11.09
CA LEU A 388 17.72 28.88 10.64
C LEU A 388 17.08 30.05 11.38
N TYR A 389 15.75 30.07 11.52
CA TYR A 389 15.05 31.13 12.22
C TYR A 389 15.46 31.24 13.70
N LEU A 390 15.46 30.12 14.44
CA LEU A 390 15.87 30.10 15.85
C LEU A 390 17.33 30.54 16.05
N THR A 391 18.18 30.29 15.06
CA THR A 391 19.57 30.74 15.06
C THR A 391 19.70 32.23 14.79
N GLN A 392 19.04 32.72 13.75
CA GLN A 392 19.27 34.04 13.18
C GLN A 392 18.37 35.15 13.76
N SER A 393 17.30 34.77 14.48
CA SER A 393 16.40 35.71 15.13
C SER A 393 17.04 36.39 16.34
N SER A 394 16.70 37.67 16.53
CA SER A 394 17.10 38.51 17.67
C SER A 394 16.16 38.37 18.88
N ILE A 395 15.16 37.48 18.81
CA ILE A 395 14.20 37.26 19.89
C ILE A 395 14.90 36.69 21.13
N SER A 396 14.30 36.92 22.31
CA SER A 396 14.85 36.45 23.58
C SER A 396 15.03 34.93 23.63
N TRP A 397 15.94 34.45 24.47
CA TRP A 397 16.11 33.01 24.73
C TRP A 397 14.79 32.33 25.16
N TRP A 398 13.99 32.98 26.00
CA TRP A 398 12.70 32.46 26.44
C TRP A 398 11.70 32.30 25.29
N SER A 399 11.68 33.26 24.35
CA SER A 399 10.86 33.16 23.14
C SER A 399 11.30 32.00 22.26
N LYS A 400 12.62 31.77 22.11
CA LYS A 400 13.16 30.61 21.37
C LYS A 400 12.77 29.30 22.03
N LEU A 401 12.87 29.23 23.36
CA LEU A 401 12.47 28.06 24.13
C LEU A 401 10.97 27.80 23.98
N LEU A 402 10.13 28.83 24.12
CA LEU A 402 8.68 28.72 23.96
C LEU A 402 8.31 28.23 22.55
N LEU A 403 8.83 28.87 21.50
CA LEU A 403 8.57 28.47 20.12
C LEU A 403 9.02 27.02 19.85
N SER A 404 10.21 26.65 20.34
CA SER A 404 10.72 25.28 20.23
C SER A 404 9.79 24.30 20.92
N SER A 405 9.38 24.58 22.17
CA SER A 405 8.44 23.75 22.92
C SER A 405 7.10 23.60 22.21
N ILE A 406 6.55 24.68 21.63
CA ILE A 406 5.29 24.61 20.86
C ILE A 406 5.47 23.70 19.64
N CYS A 407 6.59 23.79 18.90
CA CYS A 407 6.87 22.91 17.77
C CYS A 407 6.95 21.44 18.18
N LEU A 408 7.69 21.15 19.26
CA LEU A 408 7.86 19.78 19.76
C LEU A 408 6.54 19.20 20.26
N LEU A 409 5.78 19.97 21.05
CA LEU A 409 4.50 19.54 21.63
C LEU A 409 3.40 19.39 20.57
N SER A 410 3.38 20.22 19.54
CA SER A 410 2.40 20.06 18.45
C SER A 410 2.61 18.79 17.64
N LEU A 411 3.85 18.29 17.59
CA LEU A 411 4.23 17.05 16.93
C LEU A 411 4.38 15.88 17.92
N ALA A 412 3.93 16.04 19.17
CA ALA A 412 4.00 14.97 20.17
C ALA A 412 3.05 13.82 19.78
N PRO A 413 3.50 12.56 19.84
CA PRO A 413 2.69 11.43 19.43
C PRO A 413 1.55 11.15 20.40
N ASN A 414 0.49 10.54 19.87
CA ASN A 414 -0.58 9.96 20.66
C ASN A 414 -0.11 8.65 21.31
N LEU A 415 0.55 8.73 22.48
CA LEU A 415 1.10 7.54 23.15
C LEU A 415 0.07 6.44 23.47
N ALA A 416 -1.21 6.77 23.62
CA ALA A 416 -2.24 5.75 23.82
C ALA A 416 -2.47 4.93 22.55
N LEU A 417 -2.56 5.60 21.39
CA LEU A 417 -2.67 4.93 20.09
C LEU A 417 -1.43 4.06 19.82
N PHE A 418 -0.23 4.56 20.12
CA PHE A 418 1.00 3.79 19.97
C PHE A 418 1.07 2.57 20.89
N ARG A 419 0.52 2.65 22.10
CA ARG A 419 0.44 1.52 23.03
C ARG A 419 -0.54 0.45 22.57
N SER A 420 -1.65 0.82 21.92
CA SER A 420 -2.63 -0.13 21.38
C SER A 420 -2.31 -0.59 19.96
N GLY A 421 -1.49 0.16 19.22
CA GLY A 421 -1.09 -0.13 17.84
C GLY A 421 0.08 -1.11 17.73
N VAL A 422 0.08 -2.14 18.57
CA VAL A 422 0.98 -3.29 18.44
C VAL A 422 0.18 -4.56 18.21
N THR A 423 0.66 -5.42 17.33
CA THR A 423 0.05 -6.70 17.04
C THR A 423 0.87 -7.83 17.67
N HIS A 424 0.20 -8.79 18.29
CA HIS A 424 0.83 -10.02 18.76
C HIS A 424 0.93 -11.03 17.62
N LEU A 425 2.15 -11.43 17.27
CA LEU A 425 2.38 -12.51 16.32
C LEU A 425 2.24 -13.85 17.04
N ARG A 426 1.30 -14.67 16.56
CA ARG A 426 1.16 -16.05 17.03
C ARG A 426 1.60 -17.00 15.93
N ILE A 427 2.65 -17.75 16.19
CA ILE A 427 3.07 -18.86 15.35
C ILE A 427 2.46 -20.15 15.93
N PRO A 428 1.55 -20.83 15.22
CA PRO A 428 0.93 -22.06 15.68
C PRO A 428 1.97 -23.14 16.01
N PRO A 429 1.72 -23.99 17.05
CA PRO A 429 2.54 -25.15 17.35
C PRO A 429 2.83 -26.02 16.13
N PHE A 430 1.88 -26.14 15.20
CA PHE A 430 2.05 -26.87 13.93
C PHE A 430 3.34 -26.51 13.18
N PHE A 431 3.66 -25.21 13.09
CA PHE A 431 4.86 -24.71 12.42
C PHE A 431 6.08 -24.67 13.34
N ARG A 432 5.88 -24.34 14.62
CA ARG A 432 6.96 -24.21 15.60
C ARG A 432 7.60 -25.55 15.99
N SER A 433 6.82 -26.62 16.09
CA SER A 433 7.27 -27.94 16.54
C SER A 433 7.88 -28.81 15.42
N GLY A 434 7.72 -28.40 14.16
CA GLY A 434 8.08 -29.23 13.00
C GLY A 434 7.03 -30.24 12.57
N GLU A 435 5.85 -30.24 13.22
CA GLU A 435 4.75 -31.18 12.90
C GLU A 435 4.29 -31.09 11.44
N TYR A 436 4.35 -29.90 10.82
CA TYR A 436 4.04 -29.71 9.40
C TYR A 436 4.77 -30.67 8.45
N LYS A 437 5.97 -31.13 8.80
CA LYS A 437 6.76 -32.08 7.98
C LYS A 437 6.12 -33.46 7.85
N ARG A 438 5.16 -33.80 8.72
CA ARG A 438 4.37 -35.04 8.63
C ARG A 438 3.30 -34.98 7.55
N TYR A 439 2.85 -33.78 7.19
CA TYR A 439 1.71 -33.55 6.31
C TYR A 439 2.09 -32.89 4.99
N LEU A 440 3.20 -32.14 4.97
CA LEU A 440 3.69 -31.40 3.81
C LEU A 440 5.06 -31.91 3.37
N ALA A 441 5.24 -32.06 2.07
CA ALA A 441 6.55 -32.20 1.44
C ALA A 441 7.17 -30.82 1.15
N ARG A 442 8.48 -30.79 0.96
CA ARG A 442 9.20 -29.57 0.59
C ARG A 442 8.69 -29.08 -0.77
N ASN A 443 8.42 -27.78 -0.87
CA ASN A 443 7.84 -27.09 -2.03
C ASN A 443 6.37 -27.44 -2.36
N ASP A 444 5.64 -28.11 -1.47
CA ASP A 444 4.19 -28.25 -1.64
C ASP A 444 3.52 -26.86 -1.68
N ASN A 445 2.55 -26.70 -2.57
CA ASN A 445 1.72 -25.50 -2.64
C ASN A 445 0.62 -25.59 -1.60
N VAL A 446 0.53 -24.57 -0.75
CA VAL A 446 -0.40 -24.49 0.38
C VAL A 446 -1.24 -23.23 0.24
N LEU A 447 -2.54 -23.36 0.47
CA LEU A 447 -3.45 -22.23 0.58
C LEU A 447 -3.73 -21.96 2.06
N VAL A 448 -3.45 -20.74 2.52
CA VAL A 448 -3.78 -20.31 3.89
C VAL A 448 -4.98 -19.37 3.82
N LEU A 449 -6.02 -19.61 4.63
CA LEU A 449 -7.24 -18.80 4.64
C LEU A 449 -7.53 -18.22 6.04
N PRO A 450 -8.12 -17.01 6.11
CA PRO A 450 -8.21 -16.02 5.04
C PRO A 450 -6.83 -15.40 4.77
N PHE A 451 -6.46 -15.17 3.50
CA PHE A 451 -5.12 -14.62 3.22
C PHE A 451 -5.05 -13.07 3.24
N VAL A 452 -6.17 -12.37 3.51
CA VAL A 452 -6.24 -10.89 3.48
C VAL A 452 -6.26 -10.27 4.86
N GLU A 453 -7.05 -10.82 5.77
CA GLU A 453 -7.18 -10.32 7.14
C GLU A 453 -6.10 -10.89 8.07
N GLN A 454 -5.57 -12.08 7.73
CA GLN A 454 -4.57 -12.80 8.51
C GLN A 454 -3.49 -13.37 7.59
N GLU A 455 -2.61 -12.50 7.08
CA GLU A 455 -1.41 -12.85 6.30
C GLU A 455 -0.33 -13.62 7.12
N ASP A 456 -0.70 -14.23 8.25
CA ASP A 456 0.22 -14.98 9.11
C ASP A 456 0.93 -16.11 8.33
N GLY A 457 0.33 -16.58 7.24
CA GLY A 457 0.92 -17.54 6.28
C GLY A 457 2.31 -17.12 5.76
N LEU A 458 2.56 -15.83 5.52
CA LEU A 458 3.88 -15.33 5.15
C LEU A 458 4.90 -15.64 6.26
N LEU A 459 4.56 -15.34 7.51
CA LEU A 459 5.47 -15.57 8.63
C LEU A 459 5.55 -17.04 9.05
N TRP A 460 4.52 -17.84 8.80
CA TRP A 460 4.60 -19.29 8.95
C TRP A 460 5.54 -19.91 7.91
N GLN A 461 5.52 -19.41 6.68
CA GLN A 461 6.50 -19.78 5.66
C GLN A 461 7.92 -19.40 6.10
N VAL A 462 8.15 -18.18 6.59
CA VAL A 462 9.47 -17.78 7.12
C VAL A 462 9.91 -18.67 8.29
N GLN A 463 9.01 -18.96 9.22
CA GLN A 463 9.30 -19.83 10.38
C GLN A 463 9.76 -21.23 9.98
N THR A 464 9.30 -21.72 8.83
CA THR A 464 9.68 -23.03 8.31
C THR A 464 10.87 -22.98 7.35
N ASP A 465 11.56 -21.83 7.25
CA ASP A 465 12.64 -21.59 6.28
C ASP A 465 12.20 -21.88 4.84
N PHE A 466 11.03 -21.31 4.49
CA PHE A 466 10.41 -21.42 3.17
C PHE A 466 10.19 -22.87 2.72
N TYR A 467 9.82 -23.76 3.65
CA TYR A 467 9.64 -25.19 3.36
C TYR A 467 8.52 -25.49 2.37
N PHE A 468 7.46 -24.69 2.37
CA PHE A 468 6.30 -24.79 1.47
C PHE A 468 6.08 -23.47 0.73
N ARG A 469 5.26 -23.50 -0.32
CA ARG A 469 4.92 -22.33 -1.13
C ARG A 469 3.49 -21.91 -0.88
N LEU A 470 3.21 -20.62 -0.97
CA LEU A 470 1.86 -20.10 -0.83
C LEU A 470 1.20 -19.99 -2.20
N ALA A 471 0.03 -20.60 -2.36
CA ALA A 471 -0.77 -20.53 -3.59
C ALA A 471 -1.41 -19.15 -3.79
N ALA A 472 -1.67 -18.44 -2.68
CA ALA A 472 -2.12 -17.06 -2.67
C ALA A 472 -1.54 -16.35 -1.43
N ALA A 473 -1.24 -15.07 -1.56
CA ALA A 473 -0.82 -14.21 -0.47
C ALA A 473 -1.23 -12.77 -0.80
N ARG A 474 -1.64 -12.01 0.22
CA ARG A 474 -1.84 -10.58 0.03
C ARG A 474 -0.47 -9.91 -0.06
N LEU A 475 -0.22 -9.33 -1.23
CA LEU A 475 0.93 -8.50 -1.57
C LEU A 475 0.38 -7.16 -2.06
N THR A 476 1.05 -6.52 -3.00
CA THR A 476 0.61 -5.24 -3.56
C THR A 476 -0.60 -5.40 -4.51
N LEU A 477 -0.51 -6.29 -5.49
CA LEU A 477 -1.63 -6.72 -6.35
C LEU A 477 -1.51 -8.22 -6.61
N PRO A 478 -2.61 -8.98 -6.79
CA PRO A 478 -2.51 -10.34 -7.32
C PRO A 478 -1.84 -10.31 -8.70
N PRO A 479 -1.06 -11.33 -9.09
CA PRO A 479 -0.56 -11.43 -10.45
C PRO A 479 -1.73 -11.50 -11.44
N ALA A 480 -1.50 -11.11 -12.70
CA ALA A 480 -2.55 -11.00 -13.70
C ALA A 480 -3.27 -12.35 -13.92
N GLU A 481 -2.50 -13.44 -13.89
CA GLU A 481 -2.97 -14.82 -14.01
C GLU A 481 -3.88 -15.23 -12.85
N ALA A 482 -3.66 -14.67 -11.66
CA ALA A 482 -4.49 -14.93 -10.49
C ALA A 482 -5.74 -14.05 -10.46
N SER A 483 -5.63 -12.78 -10.84
CA SER A 483 -6.73 -11.79 -10.78
C SER A 483 -7.98 -12.19 -11.57
N GLY A 484 -7.84 -13.09 -12.55
CA GLY A 484 -8.96 -13.60 -13.34
C GLY A 484 -9.79 -14.70 -12.65
N TRP A 485 -9.36 -15.25 -11.51
CA TRP A 485 -10.08 -16.34 -10.84
C TRP A 485 -11.24 -15.80 -9.98
N PRO A 486 -12.51 -16.14 -10.28
CA PRO A 486 -13.67 -15.61 -9.53
C PRO A 486 -13.64 -15.94 -8.04
N VAL A 487 -13.18 -17.15 -7.71
CA VAL A 487 -13.10 -17.62 -6.31
C VAL A 487 -12.21 -16.76 -5.43
N LEU A 488 -11.24 -16.02 -6.01
CA LEU A 488 -10.40 -15.14 -5.22
C LEU A 488 -11.24 -14.11 -4.46
N SER A 489 -12.34 -13.61 -5.03
CA SER A 489 -13.26 -12.72 -4.30
C SER A 489 -13.65 -13.34 -2.96
N THR A 490 -14.17 -14.57 -2.97
CA THR A 490 -14.51 -15.30 -1.75
C THR A 490 -13.31 -15.56 -0.86
N LEU A 491 -12.17 -15.98 -1.39
CA LEU A 491 -10.98 -16.24 -0.58
C LEU A 491 -10.40 -14.95 0.06
N TYR A 492 -10.65 -13.80 -0.56
CA TYR A 492 -10.25 -12.48 -0.06
C TYR A 492 -11.15 -12.02 1.10
N THR A 493 -12.46 -12.13 0.94
CA THR A 493 -13.45 -11.45 1.81
C THR A 493 -14.24 -12.41 2.70
N GLY A 494 -14.11 -13.72 2.52
CA GLY A 494 -14.99 -14.74 3.12
C GLY A 494 -16.37 -14.80 2.46
N ASP A 495 -16.54 -14.06 1.38
CA ASP A 495 -17.84 -13.63 0.90
C ASP A 495 -18.15 -14.53 -0.32
N GLU A 496 -19.05 -15.50 -0.12
CA GLU A 496 -19.23 -16.64 -1.03
C GLU A 496 -19.83 -16.22 -2.39
N ILE A 497 -19.28 -16.73 -3.49
CA ILE A 497 -19.85 -16.64 -4.85
C ILE A 497 -20.82 -17.79 -5.11
N LEU A 498 -21.74 -17.65 -6.07
CA LEU A 498 -22.79 -18.65 -6.31
C LEU A 498 -22.27 -20.05 -6.67
N ASP A 499 -21.15 -20.13 -7.39
CA ASP A 499 -20.54 -21.40 -7.82
C ASP A 499 -19.24 -21.72 -7.04
N PHE A 500 -19.22 -21.44 -5.73
CA PHE A 500 -17.99 -21.51 -4.95
C PHE A 500 -17.26 -22.87 -5.03
N THR A 501 -17.97 -23.98 -4.86
CA THR A 501 -17.34 -25.32 -4.76
C THR A 501 -16.54 -25.68 -6.00
N GLU A 502 -17.13 -25.54 -7.18
CA GLU A 502 -16.46 -25.88 -8.43
C GLU A 502 -15.32 -24.90 -8.74
N GLN A 503 -15.54 -23.59 -8.53
CA GLN A 503 -14.54 -22.56 -8.70
C GLN A 503 -13.32 -22.77 -7.78
N PHE A 504 -13.58 -23.18 -6.54
CA PHE A 504 -12.56 -23.48 -5.56
C PHE A 504 -11.77 -24.74 -5.92
N GLN A 505 -12.43 -25.83 -6.28
CA GLN A 505 -11.76 -27.06 -6.71
C GLN A 505 -10.92 -26.83 -7.98
N ALA A 506 -11.40 -26.03 -8.92
CA ALA A 506 -10.65 -25.63 -10.10
C ALA A 506 -9.41 -24.82 -9.73
N PHE A 507 -9.54 -23.85 -8.82
CA PHE A 507 -8.42 -23.06 -8.32
C PHE A 507 -7.37 -23.94 -7.63
N LEU A 508 -7.79 -24.87 -6.76
CA LEU A 508 -6.91 -25.83 -6.10
C LEU A 508 -6.14 -26.68 -7.12
N SER A 509 -6.82 -27.14 -8.18
CA SER A 509 -6.22 -27.94 -9.25
C SER A 509 -5.18 -27.14 -10.03
N ALA A 510 -5.56 -25.97 -10.54
CA ALA A 510 -4.72 -25.11 -11.37
C ALA A 510 -3.48 -24.60 -10.62
N HIS A 511 -3.61 -24.37 -9.31
CA HIS A 511 -2.50 -23.95 -8.45
C HIS A 511 -1.77 -25.12 -7.79
N GLY A 512 -2.14 -26.37 -8.11
CA GLY A 512 -1.49 -27.56 -7.57
C GLY A 512 -1.50 -27.64 -6.04
N VAL A 513 -2.54 -27.10 -5.40
CA VAL A 513 -2.63 -26.98 -3.94
C VAL A 513 -2.74 -28.38 -3.33
N LYS A 514 -1.83 -28.68 -2.39
CA LYS A 514 -1.79 -29.96 -1.67
C LYS A 514 -2.51 -29.90 -0.34
N ALA A 515 -2.54 -28.72 0.28
CA ALA A 515 -3.20 -28.52 1.55
C ALA A 515 -3.81 -27.12 1.65
N VAL A 516 -4.93 -27.05 2.37
CA VAL A 516 -5.54 -25.80 2.82
C VAL A 516 -5.37 -25.72 4.33
N ILE A 517 -4.96 -24.57 4.84
CA ILE A 517 -4.76 -24.32 6.27
C ILE A 517 -5.62 -23.15 6.69
N VAL A 518 -6.39 -23.33 7.75
CA VAL A 518 -7.24 -22.28 8.33
C VAL A 518 -6.88 -22.11 9.80
N ASP A 519 -6.64 -20.87 10.21
CA ASP A 519 -6.60 -20.54 11.64
C ASP A 519 -8.04 -20.52 12.17
N PRO A 520 -8.42 -21.39 13.12
CA PRO A 520 -9.77 -21.39 13.69
C PRO A 520 -10.14 -20.08 14.38
N GLN A 521 -9.17 -19.23 14.73
CA GLN A 521 -9.40 -17.90 15.30
C GLN A 521 -9.70 -16.82 14.25
N ALA A 522 -9.55 -17.12 12.96
CA ALA A 522 -9.75 -16.15 11.90
C ALA A 522 -11.22 -15.78 11.63
N GLY A 523 -12.17 -16.49 12.22
CA GLY A 523 -13.59 -16.31 11.91
C GLY A 523 -13.91 -16.66 10.45
N GLY A 524 -15.04 -16.19 9.95
CA GLY A 524 -15.48 -16.42 8.57
C GLY A 524 -16.07 -17.81 8.30
N PRO A 525 -16.56 -18.04 7.07
CA PRO A 525 -17.33 -19.25 6.74
C PRO A 525 -16.48 -20.45 6.32
N TRP A 526 -15.16 -20.40 6.50
CA TRP A 526 -14.20 -21.35 5.93
C TRP A 526 -14.48 -22.82 6.26
N GLN A 527 -14.86 -23.14 7.50
CA GLN A 527 -15.16 -24.53 7.86
C GLN A 527 -16.36 -25.08 7.07
N ARG A 528 -17.41 -24.28 6.92
CA ARG A 528 -18.60 -24.64 6.13
C ARG A 528 -18.21 -24.78 4.66
N LEU A 529 -17.61 -23.74 4.08
CA LEU A 529 -17.23 -23.70 2.66
C LEU A 529 -16.30 -24.85 2.26
N LEU A 530 -15.27 -25.14 3.07
CA LEU A 530 -14.34 -26.22 2.78
C LEU A 530 -15.01 -27.60 2.91
N SER A 531 -15.94 -27.77 3.86
CA SER A 531 -16.73 -29.00 4.00
C SER A 531 -17.68 -29.20 2.82
N GLU A 532 -18.37 -28.15 2.36
CA GLU A 532 -19.23 -28.17 1.17
C GLU A 532 -18.42 -28.45 -0.10
N ALA A 533 -17.16 -28.00 -0.15
CA ALA A 533 -16.24 -28.31 -1.22
C ALA A 533 -15.63 -29.74 -1.14
N GLY A 534 -16.05 -30.56 -0.18
CA GLY A 534 -15.63 -31.96 -0.04
C GLY A 534 -14.31 -32.18 0.71
N LEU A 535 -13.82 -31.17 1.45
CA LEU A 535 -12.61 -31.30 2.26
C LEU A 535 -12.96 -31.64 3.73
N VAL A 536 -12.15 -32.50 4.34
CA VAL A 536 -12.32 -32.92 5.73
C VAL A 536 -11.23 -32.29 6.60
N PRO A 537 -11.59 -31.58 7.70
CA PRO A 537 -10.61 -30.97 8.58
C PRO A 537 -9.89 -32.00 9.46
N LEU A 538 -8.57 -31.86 9.57
CA LEU A 538 -7.75 -32.43 10.61
C LEU A 538 -7.36 -31.34 11.60
N LYS A 539 -7.78 -31.47 12.87
CA LYS A 539 -7.37 -30.56 13.95
C LYS A 539 -5.97 -30.95 14.43
N THR A 540 -4.97 -30.13 14.15
CA THR A 540 -3.57 -30.40 14.50
C THR A 540 -2.83 -29.10 14.80
N GLY A 541 -1.95 -29.13 15.82
CA GLY A 541 -1.06 -28.00 16.13
C GLY A 541 -1.75 -26.63 16.31
N GLY A 542 -3.02 -26.61 16.71
CA GLY A 542 -3.84 -25.40 16.87
C GLY A 542 -4.50 -24.86 15.60
N LEU A 543 -4.43 -25.59 14.49
CA LEU A 543 -4.96 -25.22 13.18
C LEU A 543 -5.98 -26.23 12.67
N LEU A 544 -6.73 -25.84 11.65
CA LEU A 544 -7.50 -26.74 10.80
C LEU A 544 -6.71 -26.99 9.53
N PHE A 545 -6.23 -28.22 9.37
CA PHE A 545 -5.49 -28.67 8.21
C PHE A 545 -6.39 -29.51 7.31
N TYR A 546 -6.42 -29.22 6.02
CA TYR A 546 -7.21 -29.96 5.03
C TYR A 546 -6.26 -30.48 3.95
N GLN A 547 -6.16 -31.79 3.82
CA GLN A 547 -5.43 -32.38 2.70
C GLN A 547 -6.33 -32.36 1.46
N VAL A 548 -5.80 -31.92 0.31
CA VAL A 548 -6.55 -31.91 -0.95
C VAL A 548 -6.44 -33.29 -1.62
N PRO A 549 -7.53 -34.07 -1.70
CA PRO A 549 -7.47 -35.40 -2.33
C PRO A 549 -7.28 -35.25 -3.85
N PRO A 550 -6.33 -35.97 -4.48
CA PRO A 550 -6.15 -35.91 -5.93
C PRO A 550 -7.43 -36.16 -6.76
N PRO A 551 -8.33 -37.08 -6.37
CA PRO A 551 -9.59 -37.28 -7.10
C PRO A 551 -10.53 -36.07 -7.07
N LEU A 552 -10.49 -35.26 -6.00
CA LEU A 552 -11.38 -34.10 -5.81
C LEU A 552 -11.15 -33.03 -6.89
N VAL A 553 -9.90 -32.89 -7.34
CA VAL A 553 -9.47 -31.83 -8.26
C VAL A 553 -9.11 -32.34 -9.66
N ALA A 554 -9.23 -33.67 -9.88
CA ALA A 554 -8.76 -34.32 -11.09
C ALA A 554 -9.46 -33.83 -12.37
N GLN A 555 -10.76 -33.53 -12.29
CA GLN A 555 -11.56 -33.06 -13.42
C GLN A 555 -11.20 -31.64 -13.88
N PHE A 556 -10.55 -30.86 -13.03
CA PHE A 556 -10.16 -29.47 -13.32
C PHE A 556 -8.69 -29.31 -13.74
N ARG A 557 -8.01 -30.40 -14.10
CA ARG A 557 -6.64 -30.31 -14.59
C ARG A 557 -6.59 -29.48 -15.86
N GLY A 558 -5.81 -28.40 -15.83
CA GLY A 558 -5.68 -27.48 -16.95
C GLY A 558 -6.76 -26.40 -17.02
N ALA A 559 -7.67 -26.34 -16.03
CA ALA A 559 -8.63 -25.25 -15.93
C ALA A 559 -7.93 -23.90 -15.87
N THR A 560 -8.43 -22.94 -16.64
CA THR A 560 -7.88 -21.58 -16.72
C THR A 560 -8.78 -20.58 -16.01
N ALA A 561 -8.18 -19.47 -15.56
CA ALA A 561 -8.93 -18.37 -14.94
C ALA A 561 -10.08 -17.87 -15.84
N ARG A 562 -9.83 -17.79 -17.15
CA ARG A 562 -10.80 -17.34 -18.15
C ARG A 562 -12.00 -18.29 -18.25
N GLU A 563 -11.77 -19.58 -18.41
CA GLU A 563 -12.85 -20.57 -18.50
C GLU A 563 -13.72 -20.55 -17.24
N MET A 564 -13.09 -20.43 -16.08
CA MET A 564 -13.79 -20.38 -14.81
C MET A 564 -14.54 -19.06 -14.61
N ALA A 565 -14.02 -17.93 -15.10
CA ALA A 565 -14.71 -16.64 -15.13
C ALA A 565 -15.93 -16.64 -16.08
N GLU A 566 -15.80 -17.22 -17.28
CA GLU A 566 -16.92 -17.41 -18.20
C GLU A 566 -18.01 -18.28 -17.58
N LYS A 567 -17.61 -19.34 -16.87
CA LYS A 567 -18.54 -20.23 -16.16
C LYS A 567 -19.26 -19.53 -15.01
N GLU A 568 -18.55 -18.83 -14.14
CA GLU A 568 -19.15 -18.08 -13.02
C GLU A 568 -20.13 -17.03 -13.54
N ALA A 569 -19.74 -16.29 -14.59
CA ALA A 569 -20.59 -15.31 -15.22
C ALA A 569 -21.90 -15.93 -15.76
N ARG A 570 -21.83 -17.12 -16.38
CA ARG A 570 -23.01 -17.86 -16.87
C ARG A 570 -23.92 -18.30 -15.73
N VAL A 571 -23.36 -18.88 -14.66
CA VAL A 571 -24.13 -19.34 -13.50
C VAL A 571 -24.83 -18.15 -12.84
N SER A 572 -24.07 -17.08 -12.57
CA SER A 572 -24.59 -15.87 -11.96
C SER A 572 -25.66 -15.20 -12.84
N PHE A 573 -25.42 -15.05 -14.14
CA PHE A 573 -26.40 -14.44 -15.06
C PHE A 573 -27.67 -15.27 -15.17
N ALA A 574 -27.56 -16.59 -15.26
CA ALA A 574 -28.69 -17.50 -15.31
C ALA A 574 -29.52 -17.46 -14.02
N ALA A 575 -28.88 -17.36 -12.86
CA ALA A 575 -29.56 -17.21 -11.57
C ALA A 575 -30.38 -15.91 -11.53
N LEU A 576 -29.82 -14.80 -12.01
CA LEU A 576 -30.52 -13.50 -12.10
C LEU A 576 -31.70 -13.54 -13.08
N LEU A 577 -31.50 -14.13 -14.27
CA LEU A 577 -32.54 -14.33 -15.28
C LEU A 577 -33.73 -15.11 -14.70
N ASN A 578 -33.43 -16.24 -14.03
CA ASN A 578 -34.46 -17.10 -13.46
C ASN A 578 -35.17 -16.44 -12.28
N ALA A 579 -34.44 -15.71 -11.42
CA ALA A 579 -35.03 -14.96 -10.33
C ALA A 579 -36.00 -13.89 -10.84
N ALA A 580 -35.57 -13.09 -11.83
CA ALA A 580 -36.41 -12.07 -12.45
C ALA A 580 -37.64 -12.67 -13.14
N ARG A 581 -37.48 -13.77 -13.88
CA ARG A 581 -38.60 -14.47 -14.54
C ARG A 581 -39.62 -14.96 -13.52
N ARG A 582 -39.17 -15.62 -12.45
CA ARG A 582 -40.07 -16.14 -11.40
C ARG A 582 -40.76 -15.00 -10.65
N TYR A 583 -40.07 -13.88 -10.45
CA TYR A 583 -40.64 -12.69 -9.82
C TYR A 583 -41.81 -12.12 -10.62
N LEU A 584 -41.62 -11.91 -11.93
CA LEU A 584 -42.69 -11.42 -12.80
C LEU A 584 -43.80 -12.45 -12.99
N ALA A 585 -43.47 -13.74 -13.11
CA ALA A 585 -44.45 -14.81 -13.22
C ALA A 585 -45.35 -14.95 -11.97
N ALA A 586 -44.84 -14.54 -10.80
CA ALA A 586 -45.61 -14.48 -9.56
C ALA A 586 -46.47 -13.20 -9.43
N GLY A 587 -46.46 -12.31 -10.43
CA GLY A 587 -47.28 -11.10 -10.46
C GLY A 587 -46.78 -9.96 -9.58
N PHE A 588 -45.52 -10.00 -9.13
CA PHE A 588 -44.96 -8.92 -8.32
C PHE A 588 -44.63 -7.67 -9.17
N PRO A 589 -44.74 -6.45 -8.59
CA PRO A 589 -44.54 -5.21 -9.34
C PRO A 589 -43.08 -5.01 -9.73
N LEU A 590 -42.83 -4.72 -11.02
CA LEU A 590 -41.49 -4.50 -11.59
C LEU A 590 -40.69 -3.39 -10.89
N PRO A 591 -41.28 -2.23 -10.48
CA PRO A 591 -40.52 -1.20 -9.77
C PRO A 591 -39.91 -1.65 -8.43
N MET A 592 -40.40 -2.75 -7.85
CA MET A 592 -39.86 -3.32 -6.60
C MET A 592 -38.83 -4.44 -6.85
N LEU A 593 -38.56 -4.78 -8.10
CA LEU A 593 -37.59 -5.83 -8.43
C LEU A 593 -36.18 -5.40 -8.00
N SER A 594 -35.56 -6.19 -7.15
CA SER A 594 -34.18 -6.03 -6.72
C SER A 594 -33.59 -7.38 -6.31
N LEU A 595 -32.27 -7.46 -6.15
CA LEU A 595 -31.59 -8.67 -5.67
C LEU A 595 -32.12 -9.09 -4.30
N TRP A 596 -32.22 -8.14 -3.37
CA TRP A 596 -32.68 -8.39 -2.01
C TRP A 596 -34.16 -8.75 -1.95
N GLN A 597 -34.98 -8.16 -2.80
CA GLN A 597 -36.39 -8.54 -2.87
C GLN A 597 -36.54 -9.95 -3.44
N ALA A 598 -35.79 -10.31 -4.49
CA ALA A 598 -35.76 -11.66 -5.03
C ALA A 598 -35.28 -12.68 -3.98
N GLN A 599 -34.29 -12.33 -3.17
CA GLN A 599 -33.80 -13.17 -2.08
C GLN A 599 -34.83 -13.34 -0.96
N ARG A 600 -35.46 -12.24 -0.51
CA ARG A 600 -36.52 -12.27 0.50
C ARG A 600 -37.68 -13.19 0.10
N LEU A 601 -38.01 -13.20 -1.20
CA LEU A 601 -39.05 -14.04 -1.79
C LEU A 601 -38.57 -15.47 -2.10
N LYS A 602 -37.32 -15.82 -1.76
CA LYS A 602 -36.71 -17.14 -2.05
C LYS A 602 -36.70 -17.49 -3.55
N LEU A 603 -36.59 -16.47 -4.40
CA LEU A 603 -36.47 -16.61 -5.85
C LEU A 603 -35.01 -16.63 -6.31
N LEU A 604 -34.14 -16.06 -5.48
CA LEU A 604 -32.69 -16.06 -5.61
C LEU A 604 -32.10 -16.45 -4.25
N THR A 605 -31.04 -17.25 -4.24
CA THR A 605 -30.32 -17.55 -3.01
C THR A 605 -28.97 -16.87 -3.10
N LEU A 606 -28.85 -15.71 -2.46
CA LEU A 606 -27.56 -15.08 -2.25
C LEU A 606 -26.98 -15.61 -0.93
N PRO A 607 -25.67 -15.90 -0.86
CA PRO A 607 -25.00 -16.27 0.38
C PRO A 607 -25.21 -15.25 1.50
N ALA A 608 -25.27 -15.73 2.74
CA ALA A 608 -25.66 -14.93 3.90
C ALA A 608 -24.67 -13.81 4.21
N GLU A 609 -25.19 -12.61 4.52
CA GLU A 609 -24.39 -11.47 4.96
C GLU A 609 -24.17 -11.45 6.48
N THR A 610 -23.04 -10.87 6.89
CA THR A 610 -22.84 -10.30 8.23
C THR A 610 -23.67 -9.02 8.41
N PRO A 611 -24.19 -8.68 9.61
CA PRO A 611 -25.15 -7.58 9.80
C PRO A 611 -24.71 -6.14 9.41
N ALA A 612 -23.43 -5.92 9.06
CA ALA A 612 -22.87 -4.59 8.77
C ALA A 612 -22.97 -4.18 7.29
N SER A 613 -23.55 -5.01 6.41
CA SER A 613 -23.45 -4.88 4.95
C SER A 613 -24.78 -4.65 4.23
N PHE A 614 -25.82 -4.10 4.86
CA PHE A 614 -26.97 -3.62 4.07
C PHE A 614 -26.47 -2.63 3.01
N PRO A 615 -26.62 -2.93 1.70
CA PRO A 615 -26.01 -2.09 0.68
C PRO A 615 -26.74 -0.75 0.58
N ALA A 616 -25.99 0.29 0.24
CA ALA A 616 -26.54 1.61 -0.04
C ALA A 616 -27.52 1.61 -1.24
N ASP A 617 -27.47 0.57 -2.09
CA ASP A 617 -28.35 0.36 -3.24
C ASP A 617 -28.89 -1.09 -3.24
N PRO A 618 -30.22 -1.31 -3.16
CA PRO A 618 -30.81 -2.65 -3.12
C PRO A 618 -30.70 -3.43 -4.44
N HIS A 619 -30.28 -2.79 -5.53
CA HIS A 619 -30.10 -3.47 -6.82
C HIS A 619 -28.74 -4.16 -6.94
N TRP A 620 -27.80 -3.84 -6.06
CA TRP A 620 -26.45 -4.37 -6.09
C TRP A 620 -26.19 -5.43 -5.03
N TRP A 621 -25.44 -6.45 -5.44
CA TRP A 621 -24.74 -7.35 -4.56
C TRP A 621 -23.41 -7.69 -5.22
N ARG A 622 -22.33 -7.10 -4.70
CA ARG A 622 -20.96 -7.21 -5.23
C ARG A 622 -20.88 -6.86 -6.73
N ASN A 623 -20.60 -7.84 -7.60
CA ASN A 623 -20.50 -7.67 -9.04
C ASN A 623 -21.83 -7.85 -9.78
N LEU A 624 -22.90 -8.23 -9.07
CA LEU A 624 -24.21 -8.51 -9.64
C LEU A 624 -25.15 -7.31 -9.49
N TRP A 625 -25.96 -7.09 -10.52
CA TRP A 625 -27.00 -6.07 -10.55
C TRP A 625 -28.31 -6.63 -11.08
N LEU A 626 -29.42 -6.38 -10.37
CA LEU A 626 -30.77 -6.71 -10.81
C LEU A 626 -31.73 -5.58 -10.44
N GLY A 627 -32.46 -5.08 -11.43
CA GLY A 627 -33.46 -4.04 -11.19
C GLY A 627 -34.27 -3.65 -12.41
N PRO A 628 -35.26 -2.78 -12.24
CA PRO A 628 -35.97 -2.16 -13.36
C PRO A 628 -35.03 -1.19 -14.09
N ARG A 629 -35.03 -1.23 -15.42
CA ARG A 629 -34.37 -0.21 -16.24
C ARG A 629 -35.27 1.02 -16.40
N ASP A 630 -36.57 0.76 -16.55
CA ASP A 630 -37.70 1.69 -16.60
C ASP A 630 -38.97 0.94 -16.15
N GLU A 631 -40.15 1.52 -16.39
CA GLU A 631 -41.45 0.94 -15.99
C GLU A 631 -41.81 -0.37 -16.70
N SER A 632 -41.09 -0.74 -17.76
CA SER A 632 -41.43 -1.85 -18.65
C SER A 632 -40.32 -2.89 -18.84
N MET A 633 -39.07 -2.53 -18.54
CA MET A 633 -37.90 -3.38 -18.80
C MET A 633 -37.18 -3.81 -17.53
N VAL A 634 -36.78 -5.08 -17.50
CA VAL A 634 -35.85 -5.62 -16.51
C VAL A 634 -34.43 -5.45 -17.00
N GLY A 635 -33.52 -4.96 -16.17
CA GLY A 635 -32.09 -5.03 -16.45
C GLY A 635 -31.40 -6.06 -15.56
N ILE A 636 -30.43 -6.76 -16.15
CA ILE A 636 -29.57 -7.74 -15.48
C ILE A 636 -28.13 -7.38 -15.82
N GLY A 637 -27.31 -7.17 -14.80
CA GLY A 637 -25.94 -6.71 -14.97
C GLY A 637 -24.92 -7.53 -14.20
N ILE A 638 -23.73 -7.68 -14.80
CA ILE A 638 -22.55 -8.31 -14.19
C ILE A 638 -21.32 -7.45 -14.51
N THR A 639 -20.49 -7.22 -13.50
CA THR A 639 -19.19 -6.53 -13.65
C THR A 639 -18.05 -7.53 -13.83
N GLY A 640 -17.20 -7.31 -14.83
CA GLY A 640 -16.04 -8.16 -15.13
C GLY A 640 -15.28 -7.72 -16.37
N ASP A 641 -14.32 -8.55 -16.80
CA ASP A 641 -13.64 -8.37 -18.10
C ASP A 641 -14.53 -8.83 -19.25
N TYR A 642 -14.63 -8.01 -20.29
CA TYR A 642 -15.49 -8.26 -21.44
C TYR A 642 -15.18 -9.58 -22.13
N GLY A 643 -13.91 -10.01 -22.18
CA GLY A 643 -13.54 -11.29 -22.78
C GLY A 643 -14.23 -12.48 -22.12
N SER A 644 -14.48 -12.40 -20.81
CA SER A 644 -15.19 -13.43 -20.03
C SER A 644 -16.70 -13.25 -20.04
N LEU A 645 -17.20 -12.03 -20.32
CA LEU A 645 -18.63 -11.71 -20.36
C LEU A 645 -19.24 -11.79 -21.76
N GLN A 646 -18.41 -11.73 -22.81
CA GLN A 646 -18.84 -11.82 -24.21
C GLN A 646 -19.77 -13.01 -24.48
N PRO A 647 -19.53 -14.22 -23.92
CA PRO A 647 -20.43 -15.33 -24.20
C PRO A 647 -21.87 -15.11 -23.71
N LEU A 648 -22.09 -14.27 -22.68
CA LEU A 648 -23.45 -13.88 -22.25
C LEU A 648 -24.17 -13.05 -23.31
N VAL A 649 -23.43 -12.20 -24.03
CA VAL A 649 -23.96 -11.42 -25.16
C VAL A 649 -24.33 -12.36 -26.30
N ASP A 650 -23.50 -13.35 -26.59
CA ASP A 650 -23.75 -14.34 -27.65
C ASP A 650 -24.99 -15.19 -27.34
N ASP A 651 -25.16 -15.60 -26.08
CA ASP A 651 -26.27 -16.47 -25.66
C ASP A 651 -27.61 -15.73 -25.52
N TYR A 652 -27.59 -14.55 -24.91
CA TYR A 652 -28.81 -13.84 -24.48
C TYR A 652 -29.06 -12.53 -25.25
N GLY A 653 -28.09 -12.03 -26.01
CA GLY A 653 -28.19 -10.73 -26.69
C GLY A 653 -29.30 -10.66 -27.74
N ALA A 654 -29.63 -11.78 -28.40
CA ALA A 654 -30.74 -11.85 -29.36
C ALA A 654 -32.13 -11.68 -28.69
N ASP A 655 -32.22 -11.93 -27.38
CA ASP A 655 -33.46 -11.75 -26.60
C ASP A 655 -33.48 -10.45 -25.81
N ALA A 656 -32.36 -9.72 -25.75
CA ALA A 656 -32.23 -8.43 -25.09
C ALA A 656 -32.67 -7.27 -26.00
N THR A 657 -33.22 -6.22 -25.39
CA THR A 657 -33.59 -4.97 -26.07
C THR A 657 -32.36 -4.08 -26.27
N ASP A 658 -31.57 -3.87 -25.22
CA ASP A 658 -30.34 -3.10 -25.26
C ASP A 658 -29.21 -3.84 -24.53
N ILE A 659 -27.99 -3.61 -25.01
CA ILE A 659 -26.75 -4.17 -24.46
C ILE A 659 -25.77 -3.02 -24.23
N TYR A 660 -25.30 -2.89 -22.99
CA TYR A 660 -24.38 -1.83 -22.56
C TYR A 660 -23.07 -2.43 -22.06
N PHE A 661 -21.94 -1.89 -22.52
CA PHE A 661 -20.62 -2.20 -21.98
C PHE A 661 -19.55 -1.16 -22.41
N PRO A 662 -18.71 -0.67 -21.47
CA PRO A 662 -19.02 -0.59 -20.05
C PRO A 662 -20.21 0.35 -19.85
N TYR A 663 -21.22 -0.09 -19.09
CA TYR A 663 -22.38 0.75 -18.76
C TYR A 663 -21.93 2.14 -18.23
N PRO A 664 -22.54 3.25 -18.65
CA PRO A 664 -23.82 3.38 -19.39
C PRO A 664 -23.71 3.41 -20.92
N LYS A 665 -22.54 3.13 -21.50
CA LYS A 665 -22.36 3.19 -22.97
C LYS A 665 -22.91 1.93 -23.63
N LYS A 666 -23.62 2.07 -24.76
CA LYS A 666 -24.02 0.92 -25.59
C LYS A 666 -22.78 0.17 -26.06
N LEU A 667 -22.88 -1.16 -26.14
CA LEU A 667 -21.79 -2.02 -26.58
C LEU A 667 -21.29 -1.62 -27.97
N ALA A 668 -20.00 -1.30 -28.08
CA ALA A 668 -19.37 -0.93 -29.35
C ALA A 668 -19.13 -2.17 -30.25
N LYS A 669 -19.35 -2.02 -31.55
CA LYS A 669 -19.03 -3.08 -32.53
C LYS A 669 -17.52 -3.37 -32.52
N GLY A 670 -17.16 -4.65 -32.36
CA GLY A 670 -15.77 -5.11 -32.42
C GLY A 670 -14.95 -4.92 -31.14
N LEU A 671 -15.58 -4.60 -30.01
CA LEU A 671 -14.91 -4.63 -28.71
C LEU A 671 -14.44 -6.05 -28.38
N LYS A 672 -13.18 -6.20 -27.93
CA LYS A 672 -12.58 -7.50 -27.61
C LYS A 672 -12.16 -7.66 -26.14
N SER A 673 -11.95 -6.57 -25.42
CA SER A 673 -11.40 -6.57 -24.06
C SER A 673 -11.76 -5.30 -23.32
N GLY A 674 -11.76 -5.34 -22.00
CA GLY A 674 -11.97 -4.17 -21.15
C GLY A 674 -12.81 -4.52 -19.93
N ASN A 675 -12.59 -3.83 -18.81
CA ASN A 675 -13.34 -4.04 -17.58
C ASN A 675 -14.54 -3.11 -17.49
N GLY A 676 -15.65 -3.61 -16.96
CA GLY A 676 -16.81 -2.80 -16.64
C GLY A 676 -18.06 -3.63 -16.40
N GLN A 677 -19.19 -2.95 -16.25
CA GLN A 677 -20.48 -3.59 -16.12
C GLN A 677 -21.06 -3.89 -17.51
N LEU A 678 -21.34 -5.16 -17.76
CA LEU A 678 -22.25 -5.61 -18.82
C LEU A 678 -23.68 -5.52 -18.28
N LEU A 679 -24.54 -4.78 -18.96
CA LEU A 679 -25.96 -4.69 -18.64
C LEU A 679 -26.79 -5.07 -19.87
N LEU A 680 -27.63 -6.10 -19.74
CA LEU A 680 -28.64 -6.47 -20.74
C LEU A 680 -30.02 -6.09 -20.20
N THR A 681 -30.83 -5.46 -21.05
CA THR A 681 -32.21 -5.12 -20.72
C THR A 681 -33.18 -6.02 -21.49
N PHE A 682 -34.28 -6.39 -20.87
CA PHE A 682 -35.25 -7.33 -21.42
C PHE A 682 -36.67 -6.82 -21.23
N THR A 683 -37.50 -6.98 -22.27
CA THR A 683 -38.96 -7.00 -22.09
C THR A 683 -39.39 -8.28 -21.35
N PRO A 684 -40.59 -8.36 -20.76
CA PRO A 684 -41.07 -9.58 -20.11
C PRO A 684 -41.02 -10.82 -21.02
N GLU A 685 -41.35 -10.68 -22.31
CA GLU A 685 -41.27 -11.76 -23.29
C GLU A 685 -39.83 -12.13 -23.63
N GLY A 686 -38.94 -11.14 -23.78
CA GLY A 686 -37.51 -11.35 -24.01
C GLY A 686 -36.86 -12.08 -22.85
N LEU A 687 -37.17 -11.65 -21.61
CA LEU A 687 -36.71 -12.29 -20.38
C LEU A 687 -37.15 -13.76 -20.32
N ARG A 688 -38.40 -14.06 -20.70
CA ARG A 688 -38.91 -15.43 -20.73
C ARG A 688 -38.15 -16.30 -21.74
N ARG A 689 -37.87 -15.78 -22.94
CA ARG A 689 -37.08 -16.52 -23.95
C ARG A 689 -35.64 -16.74 -23.49
N ALA A 690 -35.00 -15.70 -22.96
CA ALA A 690 -33.64 -15.78 -22.42
C ALA A 690 -33.53 -16.80 -21.28
N ALA A 691 -34.45 -16.75 -20.30
CA ALA A 691 -34.47 -17.68 -19.19
C ALA A 691 -34.76 -19.13 -19.62
N ASN A 692 -35.54 -19.37 -20.68
CA ASN A 692 -35.76 -20.74 -21.19
C ASN A 692 -34.48 -21.38 -21.75
N LYS A 693 -33.52 -20.58 -22.24
CA LYS A 693 -32.21 -21.08 -22.69
C LYS A 693 -31.38 -21.66 -21.54
N THR A 694 -31.62 -21.22 -20.30
CA THR A 694 -30.93 -21.71 -19.10
C THR A 694 -31.36 -23.12 -18.67
N ILE A 695 -32.53 -23.59 -19.12
CA ILE A 695 -33.12 -24.88 -18.72
C ILE A 695 -32.49 -26.05 -19.52
N GLY A 696 -31.86 -25.78 -20.66
CA GLY A 696 -31.20 -26.79 -21.51
C GLY A 696 -29.78 -27.18 -21.09
N THR A 697 -29.21 -26.53 -20.06
CA THR A 697 -27.83 -26.74 -19.60
C THR A 697 -27.70 -27.53 -18.29
N ASP A 698 -28.81 -27.88 -17.63
CA ASP A 698 -28.81 -28.77 -16.47
C ASP A 698 -28.81 -30.25 -16.92
N THR A 699 -27.64 -30.88 -16.88
CA THR A 699 -27.52 -32.35 -16.89
C THR A 699 -26.75 -32.80 -15.65
N GLY A 700 -27.46 -32.99 -14.52
CA GLY A 700 -26.93 -33.62 -13.29
C GLY A 700 -27.97 -33.64 -12.15
N PRO A 701 -28.03 -34.68 -11.30
CA PRO A 701 -29.28 -35.35 -10.93
C PRO A 701 -29.96 -34.81 -9.66
N GLY A 702 -31.27 -35.03 -9.59
CA GLY A 702 -32.13 -34.71 -8.45
C GLY A 702 -32.00 -35.62 -7.24
#